data_AF-K2G4Y5-F1
#
_entry.id   AF-K2G4Y5-F1
#
_cell.length_a   1.000
_cell.length_b   1.000
_cell.length_c   1.000
_cell.angle_alpha   90.00
_cell.angle_beta   90.00
_cell.angle_gamma   90.00
#
_symmetry.space_group_name_H-M   'P 1'
#
loop_
_entity.id
_entity.type
_entity.pdbx_description
1 polymer ?
#
loop_
_entity_poly.entity_id
_entity_poly.type
_entity_poly.pdbx_seq_one_letter_code
_entity_poly.pdbx_strand_id
1 'polypeptide(L)'
;MVKVSHKQLERSSAKDEQTGKLLQQMRGQSEEELAASLAEEYDLPYVDLNIFPVGADDIKTISEQQSRQYNLVVFQKTGKELRVGLLDPSDKEGLSFIEKLKEDNGWIFHLYVISHSSLEKIWKRYAEIPLLENLEAMQISLSGDDLEKFEKEFGSMLDLKNRIREIPTTQIISTIMAGAIKMKASDVHFEPQEEEVRMRFRIDGVLQDIAKFPSETYRFILSRLKMMGKMKINIRDIAQDGHFSVEMENGKINVRTNIIPGNHGESVVMRLLSQADIMLSVEDLGLRGLAYEHVQKEIAKPHGMILTTGPTGSGKTTTLYALVNKLNTDGVKIITIEDPIEYEVKNISQTQVAKDRNYTFAEGLRAVVRQDPDVILVGEIRDDETADISVNAALTGHLVLSTLHTNNAPASIPRFIELGIKPNLIAPSVNCFIAQRLVRKLCQHCKEEYVPARETTESIKKILSIISPKAKLEIPKEIGKLYRPAGCEKCHGLGFKGRIGIFEVLTISEDIERLILEMGGERELTQTALEDGMITMAQDGILKAVEGLTSMDEVWRATGQTEFLEEIYEKLMQQSMSRSIEISEEDLEIVSTEMTSIEALGKFIQTTNQKNIAKYVFASSLLLNVGDIHIEPEENDVKIRYRMDGILQTIVTIPLTEYPSFLGAIKYLSGFSTEIRGGVMDSRFTIALDKPFKNITETKVDVRVSIILGGYGETVVLRLLNKSSVALDLEKLGIRKQNLEKIIHESKKPNGIFLNTGPTGSGKTTTLYSVLKILNNSEVKIISVEDPIEYQLDGILQTSVNDKEGYTFATALRALLRQNPDIMMIGEIRDEETAGIAVQAALTGHSILSTLHTNDAAGSIQRLINMGVRGDDLAASVNALMAQRLVRKLCDCKKQRPLNEDEKVSMKKVLDSLSDKSGVTIPSIENVYEPNGCEKCNHIGYKGRTTISEVFVVDRDIEEMITQGASSAQLKDKAVENGMITMQQDGLLKVLEGETSLEEVERVV
;
A
#
# COMPACT_ATOMS: atom_id res chain seq x y z
N MET A 1 -0.02 19.70 -80.16
CA MET A 1 -0.13 18.57 -81.11
C MET A 1 -0.82 17.41 -80.41
N VAL A 2 -1.91 16.96 -81.00
CA VAL A 2 -2.73 15.82 -80.58
C VAL A 2 -1.99 14.52 -80.89
N LYS A 3 -2.01 13.55 -79.97
CA LYS A 3 -1.92 12.12 -80.30
C LYS A 3 -3.05 11.38 -79.58
N VAL A 4 -4.01 10.93 -80.39
CA VAL A 4 -5.15 10.08 -80.05
C VAL A 4 -4.84 8.65 -80.52
N SER A 5 -5.54 7.71 -79.89
CA SER A 5 -5.85 6.32 -80.32
C SER A 5 -4.92 5.23 -79.76
N HIS A 6 -5.39 4.06 -79.32
CA HIS A 6 -6.71 3.42 -79.38
C HIS A 6 -6.95 2.66 -78.07
N LYS A 7 -8.10 2.87 -77.42
CA LYS A 7 -8.62 1.97 -76.38
C LYS A 7 -9.76 1.18 -77.02
N GLN A 8 -9.49 -0.03 -77.48
CA GLN A 8 -10.55 -0.98 -77.85
C GLN A 8 -11.22 -1.47 -76.56
N LEU A 9 -12.52 -1.18 -76.45
CA LEU A 9 -13.42 -1.74 -75.45
C LEU A 9 -13.89 -3.10 -75.96
N GLU A 10 -13.38 -4.19 -75.41
CA GLU A 10 -14.11 -5.47 -75.40
C GLU A 10 -15.08 -5.45 -74.22
N ARG A 11 -16.30 -5.00 -74.49
CA ARG A 11 -17.45 -5.27 -73.61
C ARG A 11 -18.04 -6.62 -74.05
N SER A 12 -17.58 -7.71 -73.44
CA SER A 12 -18.36 -8.95 -73.38
C SER A 12 -19.65 -8.64 -72.63
N SER A 13 -20.80 -8.79 -73.29
CA SER A 13 -22.08 -8.46 -72.68
C SER A 13 -22.50 -9.59 -71.73
N ALA A 14 -23.18 -9.28 -70.62
CA ALA A 14 -23.78 -10.30 -69.74
C ALA A 14 -24.75 -11.26 -70.48
N LYS A 15 -25.21 -10.86 -71.68
CA LYS A 15 -25.97 -11.71 -72.61
C LYS A 15 -25.12 -12.78 -73.28
N ASP A 16 -23.87 -12.51 -73.62
CA ASP A 16 -22.96 -13.49 -74.23
C ASP A 16 -22.61 -14.59 -73.21
N GLU A 17 -22.44 -14.21 -71.95
CA GLU A 17 -22.18 -15.14 -70.84
C GLU A 17 -23.42 -15.99 -70.50
N GLN A 18 -24.63 -15.42 -70.54
CA GLN A 18 -25.89 -16.18 -70.41
C GLN A 18 -26.14 -17.11 -71.60
N THR A 19 -25.82 -16.67 -72.82
CA THR A 19 -25.97 -17.49 -74.04
C THR A 19 -24.98 -18.65 -74.04
N GLY A 20 -23.74 -18.40 -73.59
CA GLY A 20 -22.73 -19.44 -73.38
C GLY A 20 -23.16 -20.50 -72.36
N LYS A 21 -23.73 -20.08 -71.21
CA LYS A 21 -24.26 -20.99 -70.19
C LYS A 21 -25.43 -21.84 -70.70
N LEU A 22 -26.34 -21.26 -71.48
CA LEU A 22 -27.48 -21.99 -72.05
C LEU A 22 -27.03 -23.01 -73.11
N LEU A 23 -26.09 -22.64 -73.99
CA LEU A 23 -25.49 -23.56 -74.97
C LEU A 23 -24.75 -24.72 -74.30
N GLN A 24 -24.08 -24.47 -73.18
CA GLN A 24 -23.39 -25.51 -72.40
C GLN A 24 -24.39 -26.48 -71.73
N GLN A 25 -25.52 -25.97 -71.20
CA GLN A 25 -26.59 -26.82 -70.67
C GLN A 25 -27.24 -27.70 -71.74
N MET A 26 -27.51 -27.16 -72.93
CA MET A 26 -28.07 -27.95 -74.05
C MET A 26 -27.10 -29.03 -74.54
N ARG A 27 -25.79 -28.75 -74.57
CA ARG A 27 -24.77 -29.76 -74.90
C ARG A 27 -24.68 -30.85 -73.83
N GLY A 28 -24.69 -30.47 -72.56
CA GLY A 28 -24.68 -31.45 -71.46
C GLY A 28 -25.88 -32.40 -71.50
N GLN A 29 -27.09 -31.87 -71.75
CA GLN A 29 -28.29 -32.71 -71.92
C GLN A 29 -28.17 -33.67 -73.11
N SER A 30 -27.65 -33.20 -74.26
CA SER A 30 -27.42 -34.07 -75.42
C SER A 30 -26.38 -35.16 -75.16
N GLU A 31 -25.35 -34.89 -74.34
CA GLU A 31 -24.32 -35.89 -73.99
C GLU A 31 -24.86 -36.95 -73.02
N GLU A 32 -25.74 -36.57 -72.10
CA GLU A 32 -26.39 -37.51 -71.19
C GLU A 32 -27.39 -38.42 -71.93
N GLU A 33 -28.15 -37.90 -72.90
CA GLU A 33 -29.03 -38.70 -73.76
C GLU A 33 -28.24 -39.72 -74.61
N LEU A 34 -27.06 -39.33 -75.11
CA LEU A 34 -26.16 -40.23 -75.85
C LEU A 34 -25.59 -41.32 -74.95
N ALA A 35 -25.15 -40.98 -73.73
CA ALA A 35 -24.65 -41.95 -72.76
C ALA A 35 -25.73 -42.96 -72.34
N ALA A 36 -26.97 -42.51 -72.14
CA ALA A 36 -28.11 -43.40 -71.85
C ALA A 36 -28.40 -44.36 -73.01
N SER A 37 -28.36 -43.87 -74.25
CA SER A 37 -28.55 -44.69 -75.46
C SER A 37 -27.45 -45.74 -75.62
N LEU A 38 -26.19 -45.35 -75.36
CA LEU A 38 -25.04 -46.25 -75.41
C LEU A 38 -25.10 -47.32 -74.30
N ALA A 39 -25.64 -46.98 -73.13
CA ALA A 39 -25.86 -47.94 -72.05
C ALA A 39 -26.88 -49.02 -72.44
N GLU A 40 -27.97 -48.63 -73.11
CA GLU A 40 -28.99 -49.55 -73.61
C GLU A 40 -28.45 -50.48 -74.70
N GLU A 41 -27.60 -49.98 -75.61
CA GLU A 41 -26.97 -50.80 -76.66
C GLU A 41 -26.06 -51.90 -76.10
N TYR A 42 -25.36 -51.63 -74.99
CA TYR A 42 -24.37 -52.54 -74.40
C TYR A 42 -24.89 -53.32 -73.16
N ASP A 43 -26.18 -53.23 -72.85
CA ASP A 43 -26.81 -53.85 -71.65
C ASP A 43 -26.10 -53.47 -70.34
N LEU A 44 -25.73 -52.19 -70.22
CA LEU A 44 -25.08 -51.62 -69.04
C LEU A 44 -25.96 -50.56 -68.38
N PRO A 45 -25.86 -50.37 -67.05
CA PRO A 45 -26.55 -49.28 -66.38
C PRO A 45 -25.90 -47.91 -66.70
N TYR A 46 -26.73 -46.89 -66.88
CA TYR A 46 -26.29 -45.50 -67.06
C TYR A 46 -26.27 -44.74 -65.72
N VAL A 47 -25.34 -43.79 -65.56
CA VAL A 47 -25.32 -42.87 -64.42
C VAL A 47 -24.87 -41.46 -64.81
N ASP A 48 -25.59 -40.44 -64.35
CA ASP A 48 -25.22 -39.04 -64.49
C ASP A 48 -24.43 -38.56 -63.26
N LEU A 49 -23.13 -38.35 -63.41
CA LEU A 49 -22.26 -37.84 -62.34
C LEU A 49 -22.39 -36.32 -62.13
N ASN A 50 -23.14 -35.62 -62.98
CA ASN A 50 -23.52 -34.23 -62.74
C ASN A 50 -24.50 -34.11 -61.57
N ILE A 51 -25.34 -35.12 -61.34
CA ILE A 51 -26.30 -35.18 -60.23
C ILE A 51 -25.93 -36.19 -59.14
N PHE A 52 -25.18 -37.25 -59.49
CA PHE A 52 -24.77 -38.25 -58.51
C PHE A 52 -23.65 -37.71 -57.59
N PRO A 53 -23.78 -37.81 -56.25
CA PRO A 53 -22.74 -37.38 -55.33
C PRO A 53 -21.59 -38.39 -55.32
N VAL A 54 -20.43 -37.97 -55.82
CA VAL A 54 -19.20 -38.79 -55.82
C VAL A 54 -18.28 -38.36 -54.67
N GLY A 55 -17.75 -39.29 -53.88
CA GLY A 55 -16.79 -38.99 -52.81
C GLY A 55 -15.38 -38.68 -53.34
N ALA A 56 -14.59 -37.89 -52.62
CA ALA A 56 -13.20 -37.64 -52.98
C ALA A 56 -12.34 -38.92 -52.90
N ASP A 57 -12.59 -39.76 -51.89
CA ASP A 57 -11.88 -41.03 -51.69
C ASP A 57 -12.22 -42.08 -52.77
N ASP A 58 -13.42 -42.03 -53.33
CA ASP A 58 -13.83 -42.90 -54.44
C ASP A 58 -12.98 -42.60 -55.68
N ILE A 59 -12.87 -41.32 -56.03
CA ILE A 59 -12.11 -40.81 -57.17
C ILE A 59 -10.61 -41.13 -57.02
N LYS A 60 -10.05 -41.03 -55.80
CA LYS A 60 -8.64 -41.37 -55.50
C LYS A 60 -8.26 -42.83 -55.78
N THR A 61 -9.23 -43.71 -55.99
CA THR A 61 -8.96 -45.13 -56.23
C THR A 61 -8.10 -45.37 -57.48
N ILE A 62 -8.15 -44.45 -58.46
CA ILE A 62 -7.24 -44.40 -59.62
C ILE A 62 -6.69 -42.99 -59.78
N SER A 63 -5.51 -42.84 -60.40
CA SER A 63 -4.91 -41.51 -60.60
C SER A 63 -5.63 -40.70 -61.67
N GLU A 64 -5.52 -39.36 -61.63
CA GLU A 64 -6.08 -38.49 -62.70
C GLU A 64 -5.52 -38.88 -64.07
N GLN A 65 -4.22 -39.21 -64.13
CA GLN A 65 -3.58 -39.66 -65.36
C GLN A 65 -4.22 -40.94 -65.90
N GLN A 66 -4.52 -41.91 -65.03
CA GLN A 66 -5.21 -43.15 -65.41
C GLN A 66 -6.66 -42.89 -65.83
N SER A 67 -7.38 -42.05 -65.09
CA SER A 67 -8.76 -41.69 -65.41
C SER A 67 -8.88 -41.01 -66.78
N ARG A 68 -7.94 -40.11 -67.11
CA ARG A 68 -7.88 -39.43 -68.42
C ARG A 68 -7.43 -40.35 -69.55
N GLN A 69 -6.45 -41.22 -69.29
CA GLN A 69 -5.93 -42.13 -70.30
C GLN A 69 -6.98 -43.15 -70.75
N TYR A 70 -7.73 -43.70 -69.79
CA TYR A 70 -8.68 -44.79 -70.04
C TYR A 70 -10.15 -44.34 -70.04
N ASN A 71 -10.42 -43.03 -70.02
CA ASN A 71 -11.76 -42.43 -70.01
C ASN A 71 -12.74 -43.10 -69.04
N LEU A 72 -12.27 -43.36 -67.82
CA LEU A 72 -13.05 -44.06 -66.80
C LEU A 72 -12.84 -43.45 -65.41
N VAL A 73 -13.78 -43.68 -64.52
CA VAL A 73 -13.75 -43.15 -63.15
C VAL A 73 -14.41 -44.09 -62.16
N VAL A 74 -13.80 -44.24 -60.98
CA VAL A 74 -14.45 -44.89 -59.83
C VAL A 74 -15.30 -43.85 -59.13
N PHE A 75 -16.62 -44.02 -59.17
CA PHE A 75 -17.54 -43.03 -58.57
C PHE A 75 -18.14 -43.51 -57.24
N GLN A 76 -17.93 -44.78 -56.88
CA GLN A 76 -18.29 -45.32 -55.57
C GLN A 76 -17.44 -46.56 -55.26
N LYS A 77 -16.88 -46.63 -54.05
CA LYS A 77 -16.15 -47.79 -53.53
C LYS A 77 -16.73 -48.22 -52.19
N THR A 78 -17.08 -49.49 -52.05
CA THR A 78 -17.59 -50.08 -50.80
C THR A 78 -16.87 -51.40 -50.55
N GLY A 79 -15.86 -51.37 -49.67
CA GLY A 79 -15.00 -52.53 -49.41
C GLY A 79 -14.25 -52.97 -50.67
N LYS A 80 -14.59 -54.15 -51.19
CA LYS A 80 -14.03 -54.71 -52.44
C LYS A 80 -14.88 -54.42 -53.68
N GLU A 81 -16.09 -53.88 -53.53
CA GLU A 81 -16.97 -53.57 -54.65
C GLU A 81 -16.76 -52.12 -55.12
N LEU A 82 -16.51 -51.94 -56.41
CA LEU A 82 -16.27 -50.66 -57.05
C LEU A 82 -17.28 -50.46 -58.17
N ARG A 83 -17.92 -49.29 -58.20
CA ARG A 83 -18.73 -48.85 -59.33
C ARG A 83 -17.92 -47.91 -60.20
N VAL A 84 -17.77 -48.28 -61.47
CA VAL A 84 -16.91 -47.59 -62.44
C VAL A 84 -17.74 -47.10 -63.60
N GLY A 85 -17.62 -45.81 -63.88
CA GLY A 85 -18.20 -45.17 -65.05
C GLY A 85 -17.19 -45.18 -66.21
N LEU A 86 -17.64 -45.57 -67.39
CA LEU A 86 -16.91 -45.62 -68.65
C LEU A 86 -17.55 -44.67 -69.67
N LEU A 87 -16.75 -43.93 -70.43
CA LEU A 87 -17.26 -43.12 -71.54
C LEU A 87 -17.71 -43.97 -72.74
N ASP A 88 -16.92 -44.98 -73.06
CA ASP A 88 -17.13 -45.90 -74.18
C ASP A 88 -16.96 -47.35 -73.69
N PRO A 89 -18.04 -48.13 -73.56
CA PRO A 89 -17.99 -49.54 -73.17
C PRO A 89 -17.28 -50.46 -74.17
N SER A 90 -16.99 -49.99 -75.39
CA SER A 90 -16.30 -50.76 -76.43
C SER A 90 -14.78 -50.59 -76.40
N ASP A 91 -14.26 -49.66 -75.58
CA ASP A 91 -12.83 -49.39 -75.46
C ASP A 91 -12.07 -50.56 -74.81
N LYS A 92 -11.31 -51.28 -75.63
CA LYS A 92 -10.52 -52.44 -75.21
C LYS A 92 -9.39 -52.07 -74.25
N GLU A 93 -8.85 -50.85 -74.32
CA GLU A 93 -7.77 -50.43 -73.43
C GLU A 93 -8.30 -50.17 -72.01
N GLY A 94 -9.44 -49.48 -71.88
CA GLY A 94 -10.11 -49.27 -70.61
C GLY A 94 -10.57 -50.58 -69.94
N LEU A 95 -11.12 -51.51 -70.71
CA LEU A 95 -11.53 -52.83 -70.18
C LEU A 95 -10.34 -53.67 -69.70
N SER A 96 -9.23 -53.69 -70.43
CA SER A 96 -8.02 -54.40 -70.02
C SER A 96 -7.37 -53.80 -68.76
N PHE A 97 -7.45 -52.47 -68.60
CA PHE A 97 -7.01 -51.81 -67.37
C PHE A 97 -7.87 -52.19 -66.15
N ILE A 98 -9.19 -52.31 -66.33
CA ILE A 98 -10.09 -52.79 -65.26
C ILE A 98 -9.77 -54.24 -64.89
N GLU A 99 -9.52 -55.12 -65.88
CA GLU A 99 -9.09 -56.51 -65.62
C GLU A 99 -7.78 -56.57 -64.83
N LYS A 100 -6.81 -55.73 -65.17
CA LYS A 100 -5.55 -55.63 -64.42
C LYS A 100 -5.78 -55.19 -62.97
N LEU A 101 -6.59 -54.16 -62.74
CA LEU A 101 -6.92 -53.71 -61.37
C LEU A 101 -7.65 -54.79 -60.57
N LYS A 102 -8.48 -55.59 -61.24
CA LYS A 102 -9.20 -56.72 -60.65
C LYS A 102 -8.24 -57.80 -60.15
N GLU A 103 -7.22 -58.15 -60.95
CA GLU A 103 -6.19 -59.13 -60.59
C GLU A 103 -5.27 -58.63 -59.48
N ASP A 104 -4.79 -57.38 -59.58
CA ASP A 104 -3.83 -56.81 -58.64
C ASP A 104 -4.40 -56.60 -57.22
N ASN A 105 -5.70 -56.29 -57.11
CA ASN A 105 -6.31 -55.85 -55.85
C ASN A 105 -7.47 -56.74 -55.34
N GLY A 106 -7.91 -57.72 -56.13
CA GLY A 106 -9.05 -58.58 -55.79
C GLY A 106 -10.39 -57.83 -55.68
N TRP A 107 -10.56 -56.78 -56.48
CA TRP A 107 -11.75 -55.93 -56.51
C TRP A 107 -12.85 -56.52 -57.40
N ILE A 108 -14.10 -56.15 -57.13
CA ILE A 108 -15.28 -56.51 -57.94
C ILE A 108 -15.79 -55.24 -58.59
N PHE A 109 -15.84 -55.22 -59.93
CA PHE A 109 -16.23 -54.05 -60.69
C PHE A 109 -17.66 -54.16 -61.22
N HIS A 110 -18.45 -53.12 -60.98
CA HIS A 110 -19.76 -52.89 -61.59
C HIS A 110 -19.63 -51.75 -62.58
N LEU A 111 -19.82 -52.04 -63.86
CA LEU A 111 -19.60 -51.08 -64.95
C LEU A 111 -20.87 -50.27 -65.22
N TYR A 112 -20.69 -48.98 -65.45
CA TYR A 112 -21.74 -48.03 -65.81
C TYR A 112 -21.27 -47.19 -66.99
N VAL A 113 -22.22 -46.72 -67.82
CA VAL A 113 -21.91 -45.74 -68.87
C VAL A 113 -22.14 -44.34 -68.33
N ILE A 114 -21.20 -43.44 -68.63
CA ILE A 114 -21.24 -42.03 -68.22
C ILE A 114 -20.99 -41.12 -69.42
N SER A 115 -21.48 -39.89 -69.35
CA SER A 115 -21.23 -38.89 -70.40
C SER A 115 -19.84 -38.26 -70.31
N HIS A 116 -19.44 -37.56 -71.38
CA HIS A 116 -18.21 -36.78 -71.38
C HIS A 116 -18.27 -35.63 -70.36
N SER A 117 -19.41 -34.93 -70.26
CA SER A 117 -19.64 -33.91 -69.24
C SER A 117 -19.46 -34.43 -67.81
N SER A 118 -19.92 -35.66 -67.54
CA SER A 118 -19.73 -36.35 -66.26
C SER A 118 -18.25 -36.58 -65.96
N LEU A 119 -17.44 -37.04 -66.92
CA LEU A 119 -15.99 -37.18 -66.75
C LEU A 119 -15.27 -35.85 -66.55
N GLU A 120 -15.58 -34.82 -67.35
CA GLU A 120 -14.96 -33.50 -67.20
C GLU A 120 -15.20 -32.90 -65.81
N LYS A 121 -16.41 -33.08 -65.27
CA LYS A 121 -16.74 -32.65 -63.91
C LYS A 121 -15.86 -33.36 -62.89
N ILE A 122 -15.62 -34.66 -63.03
CA ILE A 122 -14.75 -35.40 -62.10
C ILE A 122 -13.27 -35.03 -62.27
N TRP A 123 -12.78 -34.82 -63.50
CA TRP A 123 -11.41 -34.34 -63.72
C TRP A 123 -11.15 -32.98 -63.08
N LYS A 124 -12.12 -32.07 -63.05
CA LYS A 124 -12.02 -30.82 -62.28
C LYS A 124 -11.87 -31.08 -60.78
N ARG A 125 -12.52 -32.12 -60.25
CA ARG A 125 -12.42 -32.51 -58.84
C ARG A 125 -11.08 -33.17 -58.49
N TYR A 126 -10.42 -33.85 -59.42
CA TYR A 126 -9.04 -34.32 -59.21
C TYR A 126 -8.07 -33.17 -58.88
N ALA A 127 -8.27 -32.00 -59.49
CA ALA A 127 -7.47 -30.80 -59.17
C ALA A 127 -7.72 -30.25 -57.75
N GLU A 128 -8.84 -30.59 -57.11
CA GLU A 128 -9.20 -30.19 -55.75
C GLU A 128 -8.66 -31.16 -54.67
N ILE A 129 -8.24 -32.37 -55.07
CA ILE A 129 -7.75 -33.41 -54.15
C ILE A 129 -6.47 -32.99 -53.38
N PRO A 130 -5.44 -32.40 -54.01
CA PRO A 130 -4.28 -31.89 -53.29
C PRO A 130 -4.64 -30.80 -52.26
N LEU A 131 -5.72 -30.06 -52.50
CA LEU A 131 -6.20 -29.03 -51.57
C LEU A 131 -6.82 -29.67 -50.31
N LEU A 132 -7.56 -30.78 -50.47
CA LEU A 132 -8.19 -31.52 -49.36
C LEU A 132 -7.17 -32.27 -48.49
N GLU A 133 -6.14 -32.88 -49.06
CA GLU A 133 -5.05 -33.51 -48.28
C GLU A 133 -4.20 -32.49 -47.51
N ASN A 134 -3.98 -31.31 -48.11
CA ASN A 134 -3.36 -30.20 -47.40
C ASN A 134 -4.25 -29.65 -46.27
N LEU A 135 -5.59 -29.72 -46.40
CA LEU A 135 -6.54 -29.27 -45.36
C LEU A 135 -6.60 -30.24 -44.17
N GLU A 136 -6.50 -31.55 -44.38
CA GLU A 136 -6.41 -32.54 -43.29
C GLU A 136 -5.08 -32.42 -42.52
N ALA A 137 -3.97 -32.18 -43.23
CA ALA A 137 -2.66 -31.91 -42.60
C ALA A 137 -2.57 -30.56 -41.84
N MET A 138 -3.57 -29.69 -42.01
CA MET A 138 -3.68 -28.38 -41.35
C MET A 138 -4.41 -28.42 -40.00
N GLN A 139 -5.14 -29.49 -39.67
CA GLN A 139 -5.79 -29.63 -38.36
C GLN A 139 -4.86 -30.27 -37.34
N ILE A 140 -4.70 -29.63 -36.18
CA ILE A 140 -3.99 -30.21 -35.04
C ILE A 140 -5.04 -30.81 -34.11
N SER A 141 -5.04 -32.13 -34.00
CA SER A 141 -5.76 -32.88 -32.97
C SER A 141 -4.74 -33.44 -31.98
N LEU A 142 -4.95 -33.18 -30.69
CA LEU A 142 -4.13 -33.74 -29.62
C LEU A 142 -5.00 -34.70 -28.79
N SER A 143 -4.67 -35.99 -28.83
CA SER A 143 -5.31 -37.02 -27.99
C SER A 143 -4.74 -37.04 -26.57
N GLY A 144 -5.42 -37.71 -25.63
CA GLY A 144 -4.91 -37.95 -24.28
C GLY A 144 -3.57 -38.69 -24.31
N ASP A 145 -3.43 -39.65 -25.23
CA ASP A 145 -2.20 -40.41 -25.47
C ASP A 145 -1.05 -39.50 -25.96
N ASP A 146 -1.32 -38.47 -26.75
CA ASP A 146 -0.30 -37.51 -27.21
C ASP A 146 0.24 -36.66 -26.06
N LEU A 147 -0.62 -36.27 -25.12
CA LEU A 147 -0.23 -35.52 -23.92
C LEU A 147 0.57 -36.40 -22.94
N GLU A 148 0.20 -37.68 -22.80
CA GLU A 148 0.98 -38.65 -22.01
C GLU A 148 2.32 -38.99 -22.65
N LYS A 149 2.36 -39.15 -23.97
CA LYS A 149 3.59 -39.38 -24.72
C LYS A 149 4.53 -38.19 -24.58
N PHE A 150 3.99 -36.97 -24.69
CA PHE A 150 4.75 -35.76 -24.40
C PHE A 150 5.31 -35.76 -22.98
N GLU A 151 4.53 -36.16 -21.98
CA GLU A 151 4.97 -36.20 -20.58
C GLU A 151 6.07 -37.26 -20.35
N LYS A 152 5.98 -38.43 -21.01
CA LYS A 152 7.00 -39.47 -20.96
C LYS A 152 8.30 -39.06 -21.68
N GLU A 153 8.20 -38.33 -22.79
CA GLU A 153 9.36 -37.93 -23.60
C GLU A 153 9.96 -36.58 -23.18
N PHE A 154 9.18 -35.64 -22.68
CA PHE A 154 9.56 -34.24 -22.44
C PHE A 154 9.02 -33.67 -21.11
N GLY A 155 8.78 -34.53 -20.11
CA GLY A 155 8.09 -34.21 -18.84
C GLY A 155 8.62 -33.01 -18.04
N SER A 156 9.83 -32.53 -18.32
CA SER A 156 10.36 -31.27 -17.78
C SER A 156 10.67 -30.23 -18.87
N MET A 157 10.67 -28.95 -18.48
CA MET A 157 11.09 -27.85 -19.36
C MET A 157 12.52 -28.04 -19.89
N LEU A 158 13.40 -28.62 -19.07
CA LEU A 158 14.78 -28.91 -19.45
C LEU A 158 14.85 -30.00 -20.53
N ASP A 159 14.00 -31.02 -20.44
CA ASP A 159 13.93 -32.10 -21.44
C ASP A 159 13.40 -31.60 -22.77
N LEU A 160 12.34 -30.77 -22.75
CA LEU A 160 11.83 -30.11 -23.94
C LEU A 160 12.93 -29.26 -24.60
N LYS A 161 13.66 -28.46 -23.82
CA LYS A 161 14.74 -27.60 -24.31
C LYS A 161 15.86 -28.38 -25.00
N ASN A 162 16.20 -29.56 -24.47
CA ASN A 162 17.29 -30.37 -25.00
C ASN A 162 16.89 -31.19 -26.23
N ARG A 163 15.65 -31.70 -26.28
CA ARG A 163 15.22 -32.71 -27.26
C ARG A 163 14.34 -32.19 -28.40
N ILE A 164 13.86 -30.95 -28.34
CA ILE A 164 12.99 -30.36 -29.40
C ILE A 164 13.65 -30.31 -30.79
N ARG A 165 14.99 -30.37 -30.86
CA ARG A 165 15.76 -30.40 -32.11
C ARG A 165 15.74 -31.76 -32.82
N GLU A 166 15.32 -32.82 -32.12
CA GLU A 166 15.25 -34.19 -32.64
C GLU A 166 13.90 -34.49 -33.30
N ILE A 167 12.95 -33.55 -33.22
CA ILE A 167 11.56 -33.72 -33.65
C ILE A 167 11.42 -33.44 -35.15
N PRO A 168 10.75 -34.32 -35.93
CA PRO A 168 10.41 -34.04 -37.32
C PRO A 168 9.62 -32.73 -37.48
N THR A 169 9.95 -31.92 -38.49
CA THR A 169 9.28 -30.64 -38.78
C THR A 169 7.76 -30.75 -38.94
N THR A 170 7.25 -31.92 -39.35
CA THR A 170 5.82 -32.24 -39.46
C THR A 170 5.12 -32.44 -38.12
N GLN A 171 5.84 -32.70 -37.02
CA GLN A 171 5.26 -32.88 -35.68
C GLN A 171 5.59 -31.71 -34.74
N ILE A 172 6.53 -30.84 -35.13
CA ILE A 172 7.07 -29.80 -34.26
C ILE A 172 6.01 -28.85 -33.70
N ILE A 173 5.02 -28.44 -34.52
CA ILE A 173 3.95 -27.54 -34.05
C ILE A 173 3.05 -28.27 -33.04
N SER A 174 2.70 -29.53 -33.30
CA SER A 174 1.88 -30.34 -32.40
C SER A 174 2.57 -30.55 -31.05
N THR A 175 3.88 -30.82 -31.05
CA THR A 175 4.69 -30.92 -29.82
C THR A 175 4.79 -29.59 -29.07
N ILE A 176 4.98 -28.48 -29.80
CA ILE A 176 5.00 -27.14 -29.20
C ILE A 176 3.66 -26.81 -28.56
N MET A 177 2.54 -27.13 -29.22
CA MET A 177 1.20 -26.93 -28.68
C MET A 177 0.93 -27.82 -27.47
N ALA A 178 1.27 -29.11 -27.53
CA ALA A 178 1.15 -30.02 -26.39
C ALA A 178 1.95 -29.53 -25.17
N GLY A 179 3.18 -29.08 -25.39
CA GLY A 179 4.02 -28.48 -24.35
C GLY A 179 3.44 -27.20 -23.78
N ALA A 180 2.97 -26.27 -24.63
CA ALA A 180 2.34 -25.03 -24.20
C ALA A 180 1.08 -25.28 -23.36
N ILE A 181 0.24 -26.24 -23.76
CA ILE A 181 -0.98 -26.62 -23.03
C ILE A 181 -0.64 -27.28 -21.69
N LYS A 182 0.25 -28.28 -21.68
CA LYS A 182 0.63 -29.00 -20.45
C LYS A 182 1.29 -28.07 -19.43
N MET A 183 2.12 -27.15 -19.90
CA MET A 183 2.78 -26.13 -19.07
C MET A 183 1.89 -24.92 -18.75
N LYS A 184 0.64 -24.89 -19.23
CA LYS A 184 -0.32 -23.78 -19.04
C LYS A 184 0.23 -22.42 -19.48
N ALA A 185 0.91 -22.38 -20.64
CA ALA A 185 1.39 -21.15 -21.24
C ALA A 185 0.23 -20.34 -21.84
N SER A 186 0.24 -19.02 -21.62
CA SER A 186 -0.73 -18.09 -22.23
C SER A 186 -0.33 -17.73 -23.67
N ASP A 187 0.97 -17.62 -23.93
CA ASP A 187 1.50 -17.22 -25.22
C ASP A 187 2.73 -18.05 -25.60
N VAL A 188 2.89 -18.33 -26.90
CA VAL A 188 4.10 -18.89 -27.51
C VAL A 188 4.69 -17.83 -28.44
N HIS A 189 5.97 -17.51 -28.21
CA HIS A 189 6.70 -16.48 -28.92
C HIS A 189 7.79 -17.12 -29.78
N PHE A 190 7.91 -16.68 -31.03
CA PHE A 190 9.07 -16.92 -31.89
C PHE A 190 9.70 -15.59 -32.28
N GLU A 191 10.98 -15.46 -31.98
CA GLU A 191 11.74 -14.22 -32.10
C GLU A 191 13.01 -14.48 -32.91
N PRO A 192 12.99 -14.16 -34.22
CA PRO A 192 14.16 -14.29 -35.07
C PRO A 192 15.28 -13.36 -34.63
N GLN A 193 16.49 -13.91 -34.53
CA GLN A 193 17.75 -13.20 -34.33
C GLN A 193 18.66 -13.42 -35.54
N GLU A 194 19.86 -12.85 -35.53
CA GLU A 194 20.77 -12.86 -36.67
C GLU A 194 21.12 -14.28 -37.16
N GLU A 195 21.38 -15.22 -36.25
CA GLU A 195 21.81 -16.59 -36.59
C GLU A 195 20.76 -17.68 -36.29
N GLU A 196 19.82 -17.40 -35.38
CA GLU A 196 18.86 -18.39 -34.88
C GLU A 196 17.53 -17.76 -34.50
N VAL A 197 16.51 -18.60 -34.26
CA VAL A 197 15.19 -18.15 -33.81
C VAL A 197 14.94 -18.66 -32.40
N ARG A 198 14.70 -17.73 -31.47
CA ARG A 198 14.42 -18.01 -30.07
C ARG A 198 12.93 -18.27 -29.89
N MET A 199 12.58 -19.39 -29.25
CA MET A 199 11.20 -19.72 -28.88
C MET A 199 11.01 -19.62 -27.37
N ARG A 200 9.97 -18.89 -26.96
CA ARG A 200 9.65 -18.65 -25.55
C ARG A 200 8.18 -18.96 -25.25
N PHE A 201 7.90 -19.48 -24.07
CA PHE A 201 6.53 -19.55 -23.55
C PHE A 201 6.31 -18.45 -22.53
N ARG A 202 5.14 -17.83 -22.53
CA ARG A 202 4.68 -17.01 -21.41
C ARG A 202 3.92 -17.90 -20.45
N ILE A 203 4.51 -18.21 -19.30
CA ILE A 203 3.91 -19.04 -18.25
C ILE A 203 3.69 -18.15 -17.03
N ASP A 204 2.46 -18.10 -16.54
CA ASP A 204 2.06 -17.23 -15.42
C ASP A 204 2.53 -15.77 -15.58
N GLY A 205 2.50 -15.26 -16.83
CA GLY A 205 2.88 -13.88 -17.17
C GLY A 205 4.36 -13.65 -17.48
N VAL A 206 5.24 -14.62 -17.20
CA VAL A 206 6.70 -14.50 -17.39
C VAL A 206 7.16 -15.28 -18.62
N LEU A 207 8.03 -14.67 -19.43
CA LEU A 207 8.63 -15.32 -20.60
C LEU A 207 9.75 -16.28 -20.18
N GLN A 208 9.66 -17.51 -20.64
CA GLN A 208 10.61 -18.59 -20.37
C GLN A 208 11.21 -19.09 -21.68
N ASP A 209 12.53 -19.27 -21.70
CA ASP A 209 13.24 -19.79 -22.86
C ASP A 209 13.05 -21.29 -23.00
N ILE A 210 12.39 -21.68 -24.08
CA ILE A 210 12.07 -23.09 -24.33
C ILE A 210 13.04 -23.68 -25.34
N ALA A 211 13.25 -23.02 -26.48
CA ALA A 211 14.04 -23.60 -27.56
C ALA A 211 14.73 -22.55 -28.42
N LYS A 212 15.72 -23.01 -29.19
CA LYS A 212 16.38 -22.25 -30.25
C LYS A 212 16.40 -23.08 -31.52
N PHE A 213 15.88 -22.52 -32.61
CA PHE A 213 15.76 -23.17 -33.90
C PHE A 213 16.71 -22.54 -34.93
N PRO A 214 17.31 -23.34 -35.83
CA PRO A 214 17.94 -22.80 -37.02
C PRO A 214 16.93 -22.02 -37.89
N SER A 215 17.36 -20.94 -38.53
CA SER A 215 16.52 -20.10 -39.40
C SER A 215 15.89 -20.89 -40.56
N GLU A 216 16.51 -21.98 -41.00
CA GLU A 216 15.93 -22.88 -42.01
C GLU A 216 14.69 -23.60 -41.48
N THR A 217 14.81 -24.23 -40.31
CA THR A 217 13.69 -24.93 -39.64
C THR A 217 12.54 -23.97 -39.37
N TYR A 218 12.84 -22.75 -38.92
CA TYR A 218 11.82 -21.75 -38.63
C TYR A 218 11.02 -21.32 -39.87
N ARG A 219 11.63 -21.27 -41.06
CA ARG A 219 10.90 -20.95 -42.31
C ARG A 219 9.76 -21.95 -42.58
N PHE A 220 9.96 -23.23 -42.25
CA PHE A 220 8.92 -24.25 -42.39
C PHE A 220 7.82 -24.09 -41.33
N ILE A 221 8.19 -23.83 -40.07
CA ILE A 221 7.24 -23.55 -38.98
C ILE A 221 6.36 -22.35 -39.34
N LEU A 222 6.99 -21.24 -39.75
CA LEU A 222 6.32 -20.00 -40.12
C LEU A 222 5.34 -20.19 -41.29
N SER A 223 5.74 -20.93 -42.33
CA SER A 223 4.87 -21.20 -43.47
C SER A 223 3.63 -22.00 -43.06
N ARG A 224 3.80 -23.00 -42.17
CA ARG A 224 2.71 -23.80 -41.65
C ARG A 224 1.78 -23.01 -40.74
N LEU A 225 2.31 -22.15 -39.87
CA LEU A 225 1.51 -21.25 -39.03
C LEU A 225 0.69 -20.27 -39.88
N LYS A 226 1.28 -19.71 -40.94
CA LYS A 226 0.55 -18.85 -41.90
C LYS A 226 -0.59 -19.60 -42.58
N MET A 227 -0.36 -20.83 -43.02
CA MET A 227 -1.42 -21.66 -43.61
C MET A 227 -2.56 -21.94 -42.63
N MET A 228 -2.23 -22.38 -41.41
CA MET A 228 -3.24 -22.68 -40.38
C MET A 228 -4.06 -21.46 -39.99
N GLY A 229 -3.41 -20.29 -39.84
CA GLY A 229 -4.07 -19.03 -39.55
C GLY A 229 -4.76 -18.36 -40.74
N LYS A 230 -4.81 -19.02 -41.91
CA LYS A 230 -5.37 -18.50 -43.18
C LYS A 230 -4.73 -17.18 -43.65
N MET A 231 -3.44 -17.01 -43.37
CA MET A 231 -2.64 -15.85 -43.76
C MET A 231 -1.95 -16.06 -45.11
N LYS A 232 -1.48 -14.97 -45.73
CA LYS A 232 -0.79 -15.02 -47.04
C LYS A 232 0.70 -15.32 -46.83
N ILE A 233 1.14 -16.47 -47.33
CA ILE A 233 2.54 -16.97 -47.18
C ILE A 233 3.56 -16.04 -47.85
N ASN A 234 3.19 -15.47 -48.99
CA ASN A 234 4.04 -14.61 -49.82
C ASN A 234 4.14 -13.16 -49.31
N ILE A 235 3.29 -12.76 -48.37
CA ILE A 235 3.35 -11.43 -47.74
C ILE A 235 4.24 -11.51 -46.50
N ARG A 236 5.24 -10.63 -46.41
CA ARG A 236 6.25 -10.63 -45.33
C ARG A 236 6.64 -9.26 -44.79
N ASP A 237 6.13 -8.19 -45.41
CA ASP A 237 6.47 -6.79 -45.18
C ASP A 237 5.40 -6.03 -44.37
N ILE A 238 4.26 -6.67 -44.12
CA ILE A 238 3.17 -6.12 -43.31
C ILE A 238 2.77 -7.11 -42.21
N ALA A 239 2.17 -6.60 -41.13
CA ALA A 239 1.62 -7.43 -40.07
C ALA A 239 0.44 -8.27 -40.58
N GLN A 240 0.31 -9.49 -40.07
CA GLN A 240 -0.78 -10.41 -40.39
C GLN A 240 -1.34 -11.04 -39.11
N ASP A 241 -2.66 -11.09 -39.03
CA ASP A 241 -3.38 -11.78 -37.97
C ASP A 241 -4.08 -13.01 -38.54
N GLY A 242 -4.14 -14.07 -37.74
CA GLY A 242 -4.85 -15.28 -38.06
C GLY A 242 -5.35 -15.97 -36.81
N HIS A 243 -6.27 -16.91 -37.01
CA HIS A 243 -6.81 -17.74 -35.96
C HIS A 243 -6.89 -19.17 -36.46
N PHE A 244 -6.61 -20.10 -35.57
CA PHE A 244 -6.85 -21.52 -35.79
C PHE A 244 -7.23 -22.15 -34.46
N SER A 245 -7.61 -23.42 -34.49
CA SER A 245 -7.98 -24.12 -33.28
C SER A 245 -7.26 -25.45 -33.18
N VAL A 246 -7.02 -25.87 -31.96
CA VAL A 246 -6.47 -27.18 -31.61
C VAL A 246 -7.58 -27.99 -30.96
N GLU A 247 -7.94 -29.10 -31.58
CA GLU A 247 -8.94 -30.04 -31.08
C GLU A 247 -8.32 -30.90 -29.98
N MET A 248 -9.05 -31.12 -28.89
CA MET A 248 -8.66 -31.98 -27.77
C MET A 248 -9.83 -32.88 -27.36
N GLU A 249 -9.56 -33.98 -26.66
CA GLU A 249 -10.62 -34.86 -26.14
C GLU A 249 -11.63 -34.13 -25.23
N ASN A 250 -11.17 -33.15 -24.45
CA ASN A 250 -11.99 -32.42 -23.47
C ASN A 250 -12.45 -31.03 -23.94
N GLY A 251 -12.42 -30.76 -25.25
CA GLY A 251 -12.86 -29.50 -25.83
C GLY A 251 -11.86 -28.93 -26.83
N LYS A 252 -11.92 -27.61 -27.05
CA LYS A 252 -11.18 -26.94 -28.12
C LYS A 252 -10.42 -25.75 -27.57
N ILE A 253 -9.16 -25.61 -27.97
CA ILE A 253 -8.34 -24.43 -27.66
C ILE A 253 -8.26 -23.57 -28.91
N ASN A 254 -8.72 -22.32 -28.79
CA ASN A 254 -8.58 -21.34 -29.86
C ASN A 254 -7.21 -20.67 -29.75
N VAL A 255 -6.51 -20.56 -30.86
CA VAL A 255 -5.18 -19.96 -30.93
C VAL A 255 -5.25 -18.75 -31.84
N ARG A 256 -4.96 -17.58 -31.27
CA ARG A 256 -4.81 -16.34 -32.04
C ARG A 256 -3.34 -16.16 -32.38
N THR A 257 -3.03 -16.01 -33.65
CA THR A 257 -1.66 -15.85 -34.12
C THR A 257 -1.49 -14.47 -34.74
N ASN A 258 -0.48 -13.74 -34.29
CA ASN A 258 -0.06 -12.47 -34.87
C ASN A 258 1.37 -12.61 -35.40
N ILE A 259 1.62 -12.06 -36.58
CA ILE A 259 2.91 -12.08 -37.27
C ILE A 259 3.28 -10.65 -37.63
N ILE A 260 4.50 -10.22 -37.26
CA ILE A 260 5.03 -8.90 -37.63
C ILE A 260 6.37 -9.03 -38.38
N PRO A 261 6.66 -8.12 -39.33
CA PRO A 261 7.98 -8.06 -39.96
C PRO A 261 9.03 -7.65 -38.92
N GLY A 262 10.24 -8.22 -39.03
CA GLY A 262 11.37 -7.91 -38.16
C GLY A 262 12.70 -7.97 -38.90
N ASN A 263 13.75 -7.42 -38.29
CA ASN A 263 15.08 -7.25 -38.92
C ASN A 263 15.71 -8.56 -39.41
N HIS A 264 15.42 -9.69 -38.73
CA HIS A 264 16.02 -11.00 -39.03
C HIS A 264 14.98 -12.04 -39.47
N GLY A 265 13.77 -11.59 -39.82
CA GLY A 265 12.64 -12.45 -40.17
C GLY A 265 11.36 -12.04 -39.46
N GLU A 266 10.27 -12.75 -39.75
CA GLU A 266 8.95 -12.45 -39.19
C GLU A 266 8.85 -13.00 -37.76
N SER A 267 8.51 -12.15 -36.80
CA SER A 267 8.25 -12.58 -35.42
C SER A 267 6.81 -13.05 -35.29
N VAL A 268 6.59 -14.14 -34.55
CA VAL A 268 5.27 -14.75 -34.37
C VAL A 268 4.92 -14.80 -32.89
N VAL A 269 3.70 -14.42 -32.56
CA VAL A 269 3.09 -14.62 -31.24
C VAL A 269 1.81 -15.41 -31.41
N MET A 270 1.71 -16.55 -30.73
CA MET A 270 0.49 -17.35 -30.64
C MET A 270 -0.08 -17.26 -29.23
N ARG A 271 -1.28 -16.72 -29.06
CA ARG A 271 -2.01 -16.67 -27.79
C ARG A 271 -2.97 -17.85 -27.70
N LEU A 272 -2.84 -18.63 -26.63
CA LEU A 272 -3.70 -19.78 -26.35
C LEU A 272 -4.87 -19.32 -25.49
N LEU A 273 -6.10 -19.54 -25.98
CA LEU A 273 -7.34 -19.21 -25.28
C LEU A 273 -7.95 -20.51 -24.78
N SER A 274 -7.80 -20.78 -23.48
CA SER A 274 -8.32 -22.00 -22.83
C SER A 274 -9.66 -21.72 -22.16
N GLN A 275 -10.66 -22.57 -22.38
CA GLN A 275 -12.01 -22.43 -21.78
C GLN A 275 -12.05 -22.70 -20.27
N ALA A 276 -10.96 -23.17 -19.63
CA ALA A 276 -10.97 -23.58 -18.24
C ALA A 276 -11.00 -22.41 -17.23
N ASP A 277 -10.61 -21.20 -17.64
CA ASP A 277 -10.60 -20.00 -16.79
C ASP A 277 -12.01 -19.35 -16.63
N ILE A 278 -13.04 -19.91 -17.27
CA ILE A 278 -14.40 -19.37 -17.39
C ILE A 278 -15.22 -19.45 -16.08
N MET A 279 -14.83 -20.29 -15.11
CA MET A 279 -15.66 -20.66 -13.94
C MET A 279 -15.15 -20.11 -12.60
N LEU A 280 -14.34 -19.04 -12.60
CA LEU A 280 -13.92 -18.42 -11.34
C LEU A 280 -15.12 -17.76 -10.65
N SER A 281 -15.37 -18.17 -9.42
CA SER A 281 -16.34 -17.51 -8.54
C SER A 281 -15.75 -16.19 -8.04
N VAL A 282 -16.60 -15.25 -7.58
CA VAL A 282 -16.14 -13.98 -7.00
C VAL A 282 -15.29 -14.24 -5.74
N GLU A 283 -15.60 -15.32 -5.04
CA GLU A 283 -14.89 -15.81 -3.85
C GLU A 283 -13.45 -16.25 -4.18
N ASP A 284 -13.23 -16.84 -5.35
CA ASP A 284 -11.93 -17.36 -5.78
C ASP A 284 -11.00 -16.30 -6.37
N LEU A 285 -11.51 -15.09 -6.64
CA LEU A 285 -10.71 -13.98 -7.19
C LEU A 285 -9.56 -13.57 -6.26
N GLY A 286 -9.80 -13.66 -4.95
CA GLY A 286 -8.85 -13.24 -3.90
C GLY A 286 -9.19 -11.89 -3.26
N LEU A 287 -10.43 -11.41 -3.37
CA LEU A 287 -10.96 -10.28 -2.59
C LEU A 287 -11.01 -10.63 -1.10
N ARG A 288 -10.84 -9.64 -0.21
CA ARG A 288 -10.85 -9.85 1.26
C ARG A 288 -11.45 -8.67 2.02
N GLY A 289 -11.88 -8.92 3.26
CA GLY A 289 -12.38 -7.90 4.18
C GLY A 289 -13.50 -7.04 3.59
N LEU A 290 -13.44 -5.74 3.85
CA LEU A 290 -14.42 -4.77 3.36
C LEU A 290 -14.51 -4.73 1.83
N ALA A 291 -13.42 -4.97 1.10
CA ALA A 291 -13.42 -4.98 -0.36
C ALA A 291 -14.33 -6.08 -0.93
N TYR A 292 -14.30 -7.30 -0.37
CA TYR A 292 -15.20 -8.38 -0.77
C TYR A 292 -16.66 -8.03 -0.44
N GLU A 293 -16.93 -7.54 0.77
CA GLU A 293 -18.28 -7.14 1.18
C GLU A 293 -18.86 -6.04 0.29
N HIS A 294 -18.06 -5.03 -0.04
CA HIS A 294 -18.46 -3.95 -0.93
C HIS A 294 -18.77 -4.47 -2.33
N VAL A 295 -17.91 -5.28 -2.94
CA VAL A 295 -18.20 -5.85 -4.26
C VAL A 295 -19.49 -6.68 -4.26
N GLN A 296 -19.72 -7.52 -3.23
CA GLN A 296 -20.96 -8.31 -3.11
C GLN A 296 -22.21 -7.43 -2.90
N LYS A 297 -22.08 -6.34 -2.15
CA LYS A 297 -23.19 -5.39 -1.93
C LYS A 297 -23.49 -4.58 -3.18
N GLU A 298 -22.45 -4.09 -3.87
CA GLU A 298 -22.57 -3.20 -5.01
C GLU A 298 -23.07 -3.94 -6.26
N ILE A 299 -22.65 -5.19 -6.48
CA ILE A 299 -23.15 -6.00 -7.59
C ILE A 299 -24.63 -6.38 -7.43
N ALA A 300 -25.17 -6.38 -6.21
CA ALA A 300 -26.57 -6.68 -5.94
C ALA A 300 -27.51 -5.48 -6.18
N LYS A 301 -26.98 -4.29 -6.46
CA LYS A 301 -27.79 -3.11 -6.77
C LYS A 301 -28.39 -3.23 -8.17
N PRO A 302 -29.61 -2.70 -8.38
CA PRO A 302 -30.30 -2.81 -9.67
C PRO A 302 -29.64 -1.98 -10.78
N HIS A 303 -28.91 -0.91 -10.42
CA HIS A 303 -28.30 -0.02 -11.38
C HIS A 303 -27.02 0.64 -10.85
N GLY A 304 -26.28 1.26 -11.77
CA GLY A 304 -25.02 1.96 -11.52
C GLY A 304 -23.85 1.31 -12.27
N MET A 305 -22.62 1.79 -12.06
CA MET A 305 -21.41 1.31 -12.74
C MET A 305 -20.43 0.61 -11.80
N ILE A 306 -19.96 -0.57 -12.19
CA ILE A 306 -18.82 -1.25 -11.59
C ILE A 306 -17.67 -1.23 -12.60
N LEU A 307 -16.61 -0.52 -12.24
CA LEU A 307 -15.49 -0.26 -13.15
C LEU A 307 -14.24 -0.96 -12.65
N THR A 308 -13.75 -1.94 -13.42
CA THR A 308 -12.48 -2.62 -13.13
C THR A 308 -11.33 -1.91 -13.81
N THR A 309 -10.18 -1.78 -13.14
CA THR A 309 -9.03 -1.06 -13.67
C THR A 309 -7.71 -1.78 -13.39
N GLY A 310 -6.69 -1.44 -14.18
CA GLY A 310 -5.36 -2.01 -14.14
C GLY A 310 -4.74 -2.14 -15.53
N PRO A 311 -3.44 -2.48 -15.64
CA PRO A 311 -2.77 -2.64 -16.92
C PRO A 311 -3.26 -3.87 -17.70
N THR A 312 -2.78 -4.04 -18.93
CA THR A 312 -3.02 -5.26 -19.72
C THR A 312 -2.53 -6.49 -18.97
N GLY A 313 -3.34 -7.55 -18.95
CA GLY A 313 -3.01 -8.81 -18.27
C GLY A 313 -3.16 -8.78 -16.75
N SER A 314 -3.79 -7.75 -16.18
CA SER A 314 -4.10 -7.69 -14.74
C SER A 314 -5.32 -8.53 -14.31
N GLY A 315 -5.99 -9.21 -15.25
CA GLY A 315 -7.15 -10.07 -14.99
C GLY A 315 -8.51 -9.37 -15.01
N LYS A 316 -8.62 -8.14 -15.55
CA LYS A 316 -9.89 -7.36 -15.55
C LYS A 316 -11.05 -8.15 -16.16
N THR A 317 -10.84 -8.72 -17.33
CA THR A 317 -11.85 -9.54 -18.02
C THR A 317 -12.26 -10.74 -17.18
N THR A 318 -11.32 -11.42 -16.52
CA THR A 318 -11.62 -12.53 -15.61
C THR A 318 -12.51 -12.10 -14.45
N THR A 319 -12.23 -10.94 -13.85
CA THR A 319 -13.08 -10.37 -12.79
C THR A 319 -14.47 -10.04 -13.34
N LEU A 320 -14.58 -9.37 -14.49
CA LEU A 320 -15.88 -9.04 -15.08
C LEU A 320 -16.71 -10.29 -15.41
N TYR A 321 -16.10 -11.33 -15.95
CA TYR A 321 -16.79 -12.59 -16.23
C TYR A 321 -17.23 -13.31 -14.94
N ALA A 322 -16.45 -13.23 -13.84
CA ALA A 322 -16.88 -13.73 -12.54
C ALA A 322 -18.12 -12.98 -12.00
N LEU A 323 -18.17 -11.66 -12.19
CA LEU A 323 -19.35 -10.84 -11.84
C LEU A 323 -20.56 -11.19 -12.73
N VAL A 324 -20.37 -11.31 -14.05
CA VAL A 324 -21.41 -11.73 -14.99
C VAL A 324 -21.97 -13.10 -14.62
N ASN A 325 -21.11 -14.08 -14.32
CA ASN A 325 -21.53 -15.41 -13.89
C ASN A 325 -22.35 -15.39 -12.59
N LYS A 326 -22.01 -14.50 -11.65
CA LYS A 326 -22.77 -14.31 -10.41
C LYS A 326 -24.18 -13.75 -10.68
N LEU A 327 -24.31 -12.89 -11.68
CA LEU A 327 -25.57 -12.23 -12.07
C LEU A 327 -26.43 -13.07 -13.02
N ASN A 328 -25.82 -14.03 -13.72
CA ASN A 328 -26.46 -14.88 -14.73
C ASN A 328 -27.48 -15.83 -14.07
N THR A 329 -28.70 -15.34 -13.92
CA THR A 329 -29.84 -16.04 -13.33
C THR A 329 -31.03 -15.92 -14.28
N ASP A 330 -31.99 -16.85 -14.20
CA ASP A 330 -33.08 -17.00 -15.20
C ASP A 330 -33.97 -15.74 -15.39
N GLY A 331 -33.91 -14.77 -14.48
CA GLY A 331 -34.68 -13.52 -14.53
C GLY A 331 -33.88 -12.27 -14.92
N VAL A 332 -32.60 -12.39 -15.30
CA VAL A 332 -31.72 -11.25 -15.57
C VAL A 332 -31.21 -11.32 -17.01
N LYS A 333 -31.50 -10.31 -17.81
CA LYS A 333 -31.02 -10.19 -19.18
C LYS A 333 -29.67 -9.48 -19.22
N ILE A 334 -28.63 -10.24 -19.57
CA ILE A 334 -27.26 -9.74 -19.69
C ILE A 334 -26.88 -9.61 -21.17
N ILE A 335 -26.38 -8.43 -21.56
CA ILE A 335 -25.89 -8.16 -22.92
C ILE A 335 -24.47 -7.56 -22.85
N THR A 336 -23.55 -8.10 -23.65
CA THR A 336 -22.14 -7.67 -23.68
C THR A 336 -21.73 -7.11 -25.04
N ILE A 337 -20.78 -6.18 -25.03
CA ILE A 337 -20.10 -5.63 -26.21
C ILE A 337 -18.60 -5.73 -25.96
N GLU A 338 -17.90 -6.52 -26.76
CA GLU A 338 -16.50 -6.91 -26.52
C GLU A 338 -15.63 -6.76 -27.80
N ASP A 339 -14.31 -6.60 -27.65
CA ASP A 339 -13.35 -6.50 -28.77
C ASP A 339 -12.05 -7.28 -28.47
N PRO A 340 -11.97 -8.59 -28.77
CA PRO A 340 -13.05 -9.50 -29.20
C PRO A 340 -13.82 -10.13 -28.02
N ILE A 341 -14.82 -10.96 -28.32
CA ILE A 341 -15.38 -11.88 -27.32
C ILE A 341 -14.30 -12.90 -26.97
N GLU A 342 -13.88 -12.94 -25.70
CA GLU A 342 -12.83 -13.86 -25.26
C GLU A 342 -13.35 -15.30 -25.13
N TYR A 343 -14.55 -15.46 -24.58
CA TYR A 343 -15.21 -16.76 -24.39
C TYR A 343 -16.72 -16.66 -24.51
N GLU A 344 -17.35 -17.75 -24.94
CA GLU A 344 -18.81 -17.87 -25.01
C GLU A 344 -19.38 -18.29 -23.65
N VAL A 345 -20.28 -17.48 -23.11
CA VAL A 345 -20.98 -17.73 -21.84
C VAL A 345 -22.43 -18.08 -22.15
N LYS A 346 -22.90 -19.19 -21.57
CA LYS A 346 -24.29 -19.63 -21.76
C LYS A 346 -25.27 -18.64 -21.12
N ASN A 347 -26.43 -18.51 -21.74
CA ASN A 347 -27.57 -17.71 -21.25
C ASN A 347 -27.35 -16.18 -21.23
N ILE A 348 -26.31 -15.66 -21.88
CA ILE A 348 -26.12 -14.21 -22.10
C ILE A 348 -26.03 -13.89 -23.59
N SER A 349 -26.28 -12.64 -23.97
CA SER A 349 -26.13 -12.18 -25.36
C SER A 349 -24.82 -11.44 -25.54
N GLN A 350 -23.84 -12.04 -26.22
CA GLN A 350 -22.54 -11.40 -26.45
C GLN A 350 -22.45 -10.86 -27.88
N THR A 351 -22.00 -9.61 -28.02
CA THR A 351 -21.75 -8.97 -29.32
C THR A 351 -20.29 -8.55 -29.43
N GLN A 352 -19.74 -8.63 -30.63
CA GLN A 352 -18.34 -8.26 -30.90
C GLN A 352 -18.27 -7.01 -31.76
N VAL A 353 -17.37 -6.10 -31.41
CA VAL A 353 -17.04 -4.92 -32.22
C VAL A 353 -16.59 -5.36 -33.63
N ALA A 354 -17.14 -4.72 -34.67
CA ALA A 354 -16.87 -5.03 -36.06
C ALA A 354 -16.56 -3.75 -36.85
N LYS A 355 -15.27 -3.44 -36.98
CA LYS A 355 -14.77 -2.21 -37.62
C LYS A 355 -15.13 -2.10 -39.10
N ASP A 356 -15.20 -3.22 -39.80
CA ASP A 356 -15.61 -3.31 -41.21
C ASP A 356 -17.09 -2.97 -41.44
N ARG A 357 -17.92 -3.11 -40.40
CA ARG A 357 -19.37 -2.84 -40.42
C ARG A 357 -19.76 -1.60 -39.62
N ASN A 358 -18.78 -0.81 -39.19
CA ASN A 358 -18.94 0.36 -38.33
C ASN A 358 -19.59 0.06 -36.95
N TYR A 359 -19.66 -1.20 -36.51
CA TYR A 359 -20.24 -1.54 -35.21
C TYR A 359 -19.20 -1.33 -34.09
N THR A 360 -19.17 -0.12 -33.52
CA THR A 360 -18.24 0.31 -32.45
C THR A 360 -18.80 0.07 -31.05
N PHE A 361 -18.01 0.32 -29.99
CA PHE A 361 -18.51 0.27 -28.60
C PHE A 361 -19.68 1.22 -28.36
N ALA A 362 -19.57 2.48 -28.80
CA ALA A 362 -20.64 3.47 -28.66
C ALA A 362 -21.91 3.09 -29.45
N GLU A 363 -21.77 2.64 -30.70
CA GLU A 363 -22.92 2.21 -31.52
C GLU A 363 -23.59 0.95 -30.96
N GLY A 364 -22.79 -0.04 -30.56
CA GLY A 364 -23.27 -1.24 -29.88
C GLY A 364 -24.01 -0.88 -28.60
N LEU A 365 -23.46 -0.01 -27.76
CA LEU A 365 -24.05 0.37 -26.48
C LEU A 365 -25.40 1.07 -26.67
N ARG A 366 -25.51 1.98 -27.65
CA ARG A 366 -26.81 2.58 -28.03
C ARG A 366 -27.84 1.55 -28.44
N ALA A 367 -27.42 0.52 -29.18
CA ALA A 367 -28.32 -0.56 -29.59
C ALA A 367 -28.76 -1.41 -28.40
N VAL A 368 -27.81 -1.76 -27.52
CA VAL A 368 -28.03 -2.59 -26.34
C VAL A 368 -28.98 -1.96 -25.34
N VAL A 369 -28.89 -0.66 -25.07
CA VAL A 369 -29.84 0.04 -24.16
C VAL A 369 -31.29 -0.04 -24.65
N ARG A 370 -31.54 -0.28 -25.95
CA ARG A 370 -32.87 -0.48 -26.52
C ARG A 370 -33.32 -1.95 -26.55
N GLN A 371 -32.50 -2.86 -26.04
CA GLN A 371 -32.81 -4.29 -25.98
C GLN A 371 -33.40 -4.70 -24.62
N ASP A 372 -33.79 -3.77 -23.76
CA ASP A 372 -34.31 -4.07 -22.41
C ASP A 372 -33.34 -4.93 -21.57
N PRO A 373 -32.04 -4.59 -21.48
CA PRO A 373 -31.11 -5.33 -20.63
C PRO A 373 -31.28 -4.94 -19.15
N ASP A 374 -30.97 -5.86 -18.23
CA ASP A 374 -30.78 -5.53 -16.81
C ASP A 374 -29.31 -5.18 -16.55
N VAL A 375 -28.40 -5.94 -17.17
CA VAL A 375 -26.95 -5.81 -17.01
C VAL A 375 -26.30 -5.62 -18.38
N ILE A 376 -25.44 -4.63 -18.47
CA ILE A 376 -24.68 -4.31 -19.68
C ILE A 376 -23.19 -4.44 -19.38
N LEU A 377 -22.47 -5.24 -20.15
CA LEU A 377 -21.01 -5.27 -20.11
C LEU A 377 -20.44 -4.55 -21.33
N VAL A 378 -19.64 -3.52 -21.09
CA VAL A 378 -18.86 -2.83 -22.13
C VAL A 378 -17.40 -3.20 -21.92
N GLY A 379 -16.77 -3.84 -22.89
CA GLY A 379 -15.41 -4.39 -22.74
C GLY A 379 -14.40 -3.38 -22.19
N GLU A 380 -14.47 -2.12 -22.64
CA GLU A 380 -13.69 -1.02 -22.10
C GLU A 380 -14.28 0.35 -22.47
N ILE A 381 -13.98 1.36 -21.65
CA ILE A 381 -14.30 2.76 -21.95
C ILE A 381 -12.99 3.48 -22.32
N ARG A 382 -12.85 3.85 -23.59
CA ARG A 382 -11.65 4.54 -24.13
C ARG A 382 -11.89 5.98 -24.53
N ASP A 383 -13.11 6.31 -24.88
CA ASP A 383 -13.53 7.59 -25.43
C ASP A 383 -14.69 8.18 -24.63
N ASP A 384 -14.91 9.48 -24.85
CA ASP A 384 -15.94 10.29 -24.19
C ASP A 384 -17.36 9.85 -24.55
N GLU A 385 -17.58 9.49 -25.81
CA GLU A 385 -18.88 9.02 -26.30
C GLU A 385 -19.32 7.74 -25.58
N THR A 386 -18.45 6.74 -25.49
CA THR A 386 -18.74 5.47 -24.79
C THR A 386 -18.92 5.71 -23.28
N ALA A 387 -18.12 6.61 -22.69
CA ALA A 387 -18.26 6.98 -21.29
C ALA A 387 -19.62 7.62 -21.00
N ASP A 388 -20.03 8.60 -21.80
CA ASP A 388 -21.29 9.34 -21.62
C ASP A 388 -22.50 8.41 -21.73
N ILE A 389 -22.53 7.53 -22.74
CA ILE A 389 -23.63 6.57 -22.88
C ILE A 389 -23.65 5.58 -21.70
N SER A 390 -22.49 5.15 -21.22
CA SER A 390 -22.39 4.22 -20.07
C SER A 390 -22.91 4.84 -18.78
N VAL A 391 -22.56 6.10 -18.51
CA VAL A 391 -23.06 6.86 -17.36
C VAL A 391 -24.57 7.06 -17.46
N ASN A 392 -25.08 7.42 -18.65
CA ASN A 392 -26.53 7.56 -18.85
C ASN A 392 -27.28 6.23 -18.70
N ALA A 393 -26.73 5.11 -19.18
CA ALA A 393 -27.31 3.79 -18.97
C ALA A 393 -27.39 3.45 -17.47
N ALA A 394 -26.31 3.72 -16.72
CA ALA A 394 -26.26 3.52 -15.28
C ALA A 394 -27.30 4.36 -14.51
N LEU A 395 -27.48 5.62 -14.90
CA LEU A 395 -28.46 6.54 -14.31
C LEU A 395 -29.91 6.20 -14.70
N THR A 396 -30.12 5.48 -15.81
CA THR A 396 -31.44 5.11 -16.33
C THR A 396 -31.88 3.70 -15.92
N GLY A 397 -31.23 3.11 -14.91
CA GLY A 397 -31.70 1.88 -14.28
C GLY A 397 -30.97 0.60 -14.71
N HIS A 398 -29.82 0.69 -15.37
CA HIS A 398 -29.03 -0.46 -15.79
C HIS A 398 -27.80 -0.66 -14.90
N LEU A 399 -27.40 -1.91 -14.64
CA LEU A 399 -26.10 -2.20 -14.06
C LEU A 399 -25.06 -2.32 -15.17
N VAL A 400 -24.07 -1.42 -15.18
CA VAL A 400 -23.04 -1.35 -16.23
C VAL A 400 -21.71 -1.85 -15.68
N LEU A 401 -21.15 -2.86 -16.33
CA LEU A 401 -19.84 -3.43 -16.03
C LEU A 401 -18.85 -2.99 -17.11
N SER A 402 -17.71 -2.40 -16.73
CA SER A 402 -16.70 -2.05 -17.72
C SER A 402 -15.27 -2.04 -17.18
N THR A 403 -14.33 -1.72 -18.07
CA THR A 403 -12.91 -1.56 -17.75
C THR A 403 -12.39 -0.16 -18.06
N LEU A 404 -11.47 0.31 -17.23
CA LEU A 404 -10.60 1.47 -17.45
C LEU A 404 -9.13 1.04 -17.37
N HIS A 405 -8.24 1.91 -17.83
CA HIS A 405 -6.79 1.70 -17.76
C HIS A 405 -6.14 2.76 -16.87
N THR A 406 -6.24 2.57 -15.56
CA THR A 406 -5.56 3.36 -14.53
C THR A 406 -4.73 2.45 -13.62
N ASN A 407 -3.82 3.05 -12.86
CA ASN A 407 -2.88 2.29 -12.02
C ASN A 407 -3.45 1.88 -10.67
N ASN A 408 -4.50 2.55 -10.20
CA ASN A 408 -5.16 2.36 -8.91
C ASN A 408 -6.62 2.84 -8.98
N ALA A 409 -7.42 2.57 -7.95
CA ALA A 409 -8.85 2.82 -7.95
C ALA A 409 -9.17 4.34 -7.87
N PRO A 410 -8.56 5.14 -6.96
CA PRO A 410 -8.75 6.58 -6.90
C PRO A 410 -8.42 7.33 -8.20
N ALA A 411 -7.38 6.92 -8.93
CA ALA A 411 -7.00 7.51 -10.22
C ALA A 411 -8.05 7.31 -11.33
N SER A 412 -9.02 6.41 -11.12
CA SER A 412 -10.13 6.22 -12.06
C SER A 412 -11.07 7.41 -12.12
N ILE A 413 -11.23 8.16 -11.02
CA ILE A 413 -12.06 9.36 -10.94
C ILE A 413 -11.54 10.47 -11.87
N PRO A 414 -10.29 10.98 -11.74
CA PRO A 414 -9.78 12.00 -12.63
C PRO A 414 -9.73 11.51 -14.08
N ARG A 415 -9.46 10.22 -14.31
CA ARG A 415 -9.53 9.65 -15.66
C ARG A 415 -10.93 9.70 -16.27
N PHE A 416 -11.97 9.49 -15.47
CA PHE A 416 -13.36 9.62 -15.92
C PHE A 416 -13.71 11.06 -16.27
N ILE A 417 -13.20 12.02 -15.49
CA ILE A 417 -13.34 13.46 -15.76
C ILE A 417 -12.62 13.84 -17.06
N GLU A 418 -11.40 13.32 -17.30
CA GLU A 418 -10.65 13.51 -18.54
C GLU A 418 -11.39 12.97 -19.78
N LEU A 419 -12.18 11.91 -19.60
CA LEU A 419 -13.07 11.36 -20.63
C LEU A 419 -14.35 12.19 -20.82
N GLY A 420 -14.44 13.39 -20.24
CA GLY A 420 -15.56 14.32 -20.47
C GLY A 420 -16.75 14.11 -19.54
N ILE A 421 -16.69 13.18 -18.57
CA ILE A 421 -17.75 13.00 -17.58
C ILE A 421 -17.71 14.13 -16.55
N LYS A 422 -18.87 14.74 -16.32
CA LYS A 422 -19.00 15.81 -15.33
C LYS A 422 -18.88 15.24 -13.91
N PRO A 423 -18.13 15.88 -12.99
CA PRO A 423 -17.92 15.37 -11.63
C PRO A 423 -19.21 15.04 -10.87
N ASN A 424 -20.24 15.87 -11.02
CA ASN A 424 -21.54 15.68 -10.37
C ASN A 424 -22.35 14.48 -10.89
N LEU A 425 -21.92 13.84 -11.98
CA LEU A 425 -22.53 12.60 -12.49
C LEU A 425 -21.82 11.35 -12.00
N ILE A 426 -20.58 11.45 -11.50
CA ILE A 426 -19.77 10.30 -11.11
C ILE A 426 -20.35 9.63 -9.87
N ALA A 427 -20.58 10.38 -8.80
CA ALA A 427 -21.12 9.84 -7.55
C ALA A 427 -22.48 9.13 -7.71
N PRO A 428 -23.48 9.69 -8.42
CA PRO A 428 -24.77 9.00 -8.60
C PRO A 428 -24.73 7.86 -9.63
N SER A 429 -23.71 7.78 -10.49
CA SER A 429 -23.63 6.74 -11.53
C SER A 429 -22.69 5.59 -11.18
N VAL A 430 -21.65 5.79 -10.37
CA VAL A 430 -20.63 4.77 -10.09
C VAL A 430 -20.84 4.12 -8.71
N ASN A 431 -20.97 2.79 -8.70
CA ASN A 431 -21.02 1.98 -7.49
C ASN A 431 -19.65 1.85 -6.84
N CYS A 432 -18.68 1.36 -7.62
CA CYS A 432 -17.31 1.17 -7.15
C CYS A 432 -16.31 1.08 -8.29
N PHE A 433 -15.07 1.48 -7.99
CA PHE A 433 -13.89 1.22 -8.80
C PHE A 433 -13.08 0.07 -8.19
N ILE A 434 -12.73 -0.93 -9.01
CA ILE A 434 -11.97 -2.12 -8.60
C ILE A 434 -10.63 -2.10 -9.34
N ALA A 435 -9.57 -1.63 -8.69
CA ALA A 435 -8.22 -1.77 -9.23
C ALA A 435 -7.63 -3.13 -8.88
N GLN A 436 -6.94 -3.73 -9.85
CA GLN A 436 -6.37 -5.06 -9.66
C GLN A 436 -5.06 -5.29 -10.41
N ARG A 437 -4.26 -6.21 -9.87
CA ARG A 437 -3.09 -6.82 -10.52
C ARG A 437 -3.03 -8.32 -10.22
N LEU A 438 -2.26 -9.07 -11.01
CA LEU A 438 -2.02 -10.49 -10.76
C LEU A 438 -0.60 -10.71 -10.24
N VAL A 439 -0.50 -11.43 -9.14
CA VAL A 439 0.75 -11.94 -8.58
C VAL A 439 0.78 -13.46 -8.68
N ARG A 440 1.97 -14.03 -8.86
CA ARG A 440 2.15 -15.48 -8.99
C ARG A 440 2.01 -16.16 -7.63
N LYS A 441 1.26 -17.27 -7.58
CA LYS A 441 1.10 -18.09 -6.38
C LYS A 441 2.37 -18.92 -6.15
N LEU A 442 2.90 -18.90 -4.94
CA LEU A 442 4.01 -19.77 -4.55
C LEU A 442 3.61 -21.24 -4.69
N CYS A 443 4.54 -22.05 -5.19
CA CYS A 443 4.33 -23.49 -5.29
C CYS A 443 4.24 -24.11 -3.88
N GLN A 444 3.10 -24.70 -3.55
CA GLN A 444 2.87 -25.30 -2.23
C GLN A 444 3.77 -26.51 -1.93
N HIS A 445 4.45 -27.07 -2.94
CA HIS A 445 5.34 -28.21 -2.78
C HIS A 445 6.80 -27.85 -2.55
N CYS A 446 7.23 -26.62 -2.87
CA CYS A 446 8.63 -26.21 -2.76
C CYS A 446 8.85 -24.80 -2.22
N LYS A 447 7.81 -24.10 -1.76
CA LYS A 447 8.01 -22.81 -1.10
C LYS A 447 8.92 -22.99 0.12
N GLU A 448 9.92 -22.13 0.24
CA GLU A 448 10.85 -22.13 1.36
C GLU A 448 10.48 -21.04 2.34
N GLU A 449 10.47 -21.38 3.63
CA GLU A 449 10.28 -20.44 4.71
C GLU A 449 11.62 -19.77 5.07
N TYR A 450 11.62 -18.46 5.29
CA TYR A 450 12.78 -17.71 5.75
C TYR A 450 12.39 -16.65 6.77
N VAL A 451 13.33 -16.27 7.62
CA VAL A 451 13.17 -15.15 8.56
C VAL A 451 13.58 -13.87 7.83
N PRO A 452 12.66 -12.90 7.65
CA PRO A 452 13.00 -11.63 6.99
C PRO A 452 13.95 -10.78 7.84
N ALA A 453 14.70 -9.89 7.18
CA ALA A 453 15.49 -8.88 7.87
C ALA A 453 14.60 -7.96 8.71
N ARG A 454 15.18 -7.38 9.78
CA ARG A 454 14.45 -6.47 10.67
C ARG A 454 13.87 -5.27 9.91
N GLU A 455 14.63 -4.67 9.02
CA GLU A 455 14.20 -3.56 8.16
C GLU A 455 12.97 -3.90 7.32
N THR A 456 12.96 -5.08 6.69
CA THR A 456 11.81 -5.57 5.92
C THR A 456 10.58 -5.76 6.81
N THR A 457 10.78 -6.32 8.01
CA THR A 457 9.70 -6.52 8.98
C THR A 457 9.12 -5.20 9.45
N GLU A 458 9.97 -4.22 9.74
CA GLU A 458 9.55 -2.87 10.14
C GLU A 458 8.80 -2.16 9.01
N SER A 459 9.31 -2.15 7.77
CA SER A 459 8.61 -1.54 6.63
C SER A 459 7.23 -2.16 6.41
N ILE A 460 7.12 -3.49 6.48
CA ILE A 460 5.80 -4.16 6.37
C ILE A 460 4.88 -3.74 7.52
N LYS A 461 5.35 -3.72 8.77
CA LYS A 461 4.55 -3.28 9.92
C LYS A 461 4.07 -1.84 9.76
N LYS A 462 4.92 -0.93 9.28
CA LYS A 462 4.54 0.48 8.97
C LYS A 462 3.40 0.53 7.95
N ILE A 463 3.56 -0.13 6.80
CA ILE A 463 2.56 -0.12 5.73
C ILE A 463 1.22 -0.70 6.17
N LEU A 464 1.24 -1.81 6.93
CA LEU A 464 0.03 -2.45 7.44
C LEU A 464 -0.65 -1.64 8.55
N SER A 465 0.10 -0.85 9.33
CA SER A 465 -0.47 -0.01 10.40
C SER A 465 -1.39 1.11 9.90
N ILE A 466 -1.28 1.47 8.61
CA ILE A 466 -2.14 2.48 7.95
C ILE A 466 -3.54 1.91 7.67
N ILE A 467 -3.70 0.58 7.66
CA ILE A 467 -5.00 -0.05 7.38
C ILE A 467 -6.00 0.37 8.46
N SER A 468 -7.06 1.06 8.04
CA SER A 468 -8.13 1.50 8.93
C SER A 468 -8.85 0.30 9.56
N PRO A 469 -9.23 0.38 10.85
CA PRO A 469 -10.07 -0.66 11.49
C PRO A 469 -11.38 -0.93 10.75
N LYS A 470 -11.90 0.03 9.97
CA LYS A 470 -13.09 -0.14 9.12
C LYS A 470 -12.89 -1.21 8.05
N ALA A 471 -11.66 -1.54 7.67
CA ALA A 471 -11.35 -2.53 6.63
C ALA A 471 -11.78 -3.96 6.98
N LYS A 472 -12.15 -4.24 8.24
CA LYS A 472 -12.57 -5.58 8.74
C LYS A 472 -11.55 -6.68 8.44
N LEU A 473 -10.28 -6.39 8.68
CA LEU A 473 -9.17 -7.31 8.48
C LEU A 473 -8.41 -7.53 9.78
N GLU A 474 -7.97 -8.77 10.00
CA GLU A 474 -7.01 -9.07 11.06
C GLU A 474 -5.60 -8.73 10.58
N ILE A 475 -4.98 -7.74 11.20
CA ILE A 475 -3.62 -7.33 10.88
C ILE A 475 -2.64 -8.17 11.72
N PRO A 476 -1.68 -8.88 11.11
CA PRO A 476 -0.68 -9.66 11.83
C PRO A 476 0.16 -8.77 12.76
N LYS A 477 0.18 -9.09 14.06
CA LYS A 477 0.99 -8.36 15.06
C LYS A 477 2.49 -8.60 14.88
N GLU A 478 2.85 -9.83 14.53
CA GLU A 478 4.23 -10.26 14.33
C GLU A 478 4.39 -10.96 12.98
N ILE A 479 5.51 -10.66 12.31
CA ILE A 479 5.88 -11.23 11.02
C ILE A 479 7.15 -12.03 11.24
N GLY A 480 6.99 -13.23 11.81
CA GLY A 480 8.12 -14.07 12.17
C GLY A 480 8.78 -14.74 10.96
N LYS A 481 8.01 -15.01 9.90
CA LYS A 481 8.42 -15.79 8.73
C LYS A 481 7.76 -15.26 7.46
N LEU A 482 8.48 -15.35 6.35
CA LEU A 482 8.01 -15.13 4.99
C LEU A 482 8.42 -16.30 4.09
N TYR A 483 7.91 -16.33 2.86
CA TYR A 483 8.13 -17.43 1.93
C TYR A 483 8.77 -16.95 0.62
N ARG A 484 9.68 -17.77 0.09
CA ARG A 484 10.39 -17.53 -1.17
C ARG A 484 10.28 -18.74 -2.13
N PRO A 485 10.40 -18.54 -3.44
CA PRO A 485 10.37 -19.63 -4.41
C PRO A 485 11.67 -20.46 -4.37
N ALA A 486 11.57 -21.79 -4.37
CA ALA A 486 12.74 -22.69 -4.52
C ALA A 486 12.77 -23.44 -5.87
N GLY A 487 11.61 -23.81 -6.40
CA GLY A 487 11.49 -24.61 -7.63
C GLY A 487 11.51 -26.12 -7.39
N CYS A 488 10.62 -26.84 -8.06
CA CYS A 488 10.55 -28.30 -8.07
C CYS A 488 9.90 -28.78 -9.37
N GLU A 489 9.86 -30.10 -9.60
CA GLU A 489 9.24 -30.69 -10.80
C GLU A 489 7.78 -30.28 -10.98
N LYS A 490 6.99 -30.20 -9.89
CA LYS A 490 5.56 -29.86 -9.95
C LYS A 490 5.26 -28.44 -10.42
N CYS A 491 6.24 -27.54 -10.32
CA CYS A 491 6.17 -26.17 -10.85
C CYS A 491 7.21 -25.96 -11.97
N HIS A 492 7.75 -27.04 -12.54
CA HIS A 492 8.74 -27.01 -13.61
C HIS A 492 9.95 -26.10 -13.31
N GLY A 493 10.41 -26.10 -12.06
CA GLY A 493 11.56 -25.29 -11.61
C GLY A 493 11.28 -23.80 -11.38
N LEU A 494 10.05 -23.31 -11.59
CA LEU A 494 9.74 -21.87 -11.49
C LEU A 494 9.58 -21.36 -10.05
N GLY A 495 9.25 -22.24 -9.10
CA GLY A 495 8.90 -21.89 -7.73
C GLY A 495 7.50 -21.29 -7.55
N PHE A 496 6.77 -21.08 -8.64
CA PHE A 496 5.40 -20.57 -8.68
C PHE A 496 4.48 -21.48 -9.50
N LYS A 497 3.18 -21.51 -9.17
CA LYS A 497 2.17 -22.24 -9.93
C LYS A 497 0.81 -21.55 -9.84
N GLY A 498 0.37 -20.94 -10.92
CA GLY A 498 -0.88 -20.18 -10.98
C GLY A 498 -0.74 -18.75 -10.44
N ARG A 499 -1.85 -18.02 -10.42
CA ARG A 499 -1.89 -16.58 -10.09
C ARG A 499 -3.05 -16.28 -9.13
N ILE A 500 -2.95 -15.18 -8.39
CA ILE A 500 -4.01 -14.62 -7.55
C ILE A 500 -4.11 -13.11 -7.80
N GLY A 501 -5.33 -12.57 -7.73
CA GLY A 501 -5.53 -11.13 -7.80
C GLY A 501 -5.10 -10.45 -6.51
N ILE A 502 -4.52 -9.25 -6.62
CA ILE A 502 -4.43 -8.26 -5.56
C ILE A 502 -5.36 -7.10 -5.93
N PHE A 503 -6.15 -6.63 -4.97
CA PHE A 503 -7.27 -5.72 -5.22
C PHE A 503 -7.22 -4.49 -4.34
N GLU A 504 -7.71 -3.40 -4.90
CA GLU A 504 -8.01 -2.15 -4.22
C GLU A 504 -9.40 -1.71 -4.69
N VAL A 505 -10.35 -1.60 -3.76
CA VAL A 505 -11.76 -1.35 -4.08
C VAL A 505 -12.20 -0.04 -3.44
N LEU A 506 -12.54 0.93 -4.29
CA LEU A 506 -13.03 2.24 -3.89
C LEU A 506 -14.55 2.31 -4.10
N THR A 507 -15.28 2.57 -3.03
CA THR A 507 -16.71 2.93 -3.05
C THR A 507 -16.88 4.43 -2.82
N ILE A 508 -17.94 5.03 -3.37
CA ILE A 508 -18.20 6.46 -3.21
C ILE A 508 -18.92 6.73 -1.88
N SER A 509 -18.19 7.24 -0.89
CA SER A 509 -18.74 7.78 0.35
C SER A 509 -19.09 9.27 0.19
N GLU A 510 -19.78 9.86 1.17
CA GLU A 510 -20.12 11.30 1.18
C GLU A 510 -18.86 12.19 1.10
N ASP A 511 -17.77 11.79 1.78
CA ASP A 511 -16.51 12.52 1.75
C ASP A 511 -15.80 12.40 0.39
N ILE A 512 -15.82 11.21 -0.22
CA ILE A 512 -15.32 11.00 -1.59
C ILE A 512 -16.16 11.79 -2.60
N GLU A 513 -17.49 11.82 -2.46
CA GLU A 513 -18.36 12.62 -3.32
C GLU A 513 -18.03 14.11 -3.23
N ARG A 514 -17.84 14.65 -2.02
CA ARG A 514 -17.41 16.04 -1.82
C ARG A 514 -16.09 16.33 -2.55
N LEU A 515 -15.09 15.45 -2.39
CA LEU A 515 -13.79 15.60 -3.07
C LEU A 515 -13.91 15.54 -4.59
N ILE A 516 -14.78 14.67 -5.13
CA ILE A 516 -15.05 14.63 -6.57
C ILE A 516 -15.59 15.97 -7.05
N LEU A 517 -16.55 16.57 -6.34
CA LEU A 517 -17.15 17.85 -6.69
C LEU A 517 -16.16 19.02 -6.61
N GLU A 518 -15.24 18.97 -5.66
CA GLU A 518 -14.15 19.95 -5.48
C GLU A 518 -12.97 19.73 -6.45
N MET A 519 -13.02 18.67 -7.27
CA MET A 519 -11.92 18.21 -8.11
C MET A 519 -10.63 17.92 -7.33
N GLY A 520 -10.77 17.27 -6.17
CA GLY A 520 -9.67 16.84 -5.33
C GLY A 520 -8.66 15.94 -6.06
N GLY A 521 -7.40 16.02 -5.66
CA GLY A 521 -6.31 15.27 -6.29
C GLY A 521 -6.34 13.78 -5.94
N GLU A 522 -5.64 12.95 -6.73
CA GLU A 522 -5.52 11.50 -6.48
C GLU A 522 -5.04 11.18 -5.06
N ARG A 523 -4.10 11.97 -4.52
CA ARG A 523 -3.57 11.79 -3.17
C ARG A 523 -4.62 11.98 -2.09
N GLU A 524 -5.45 13.01 -2.19
CA GLU A 524 -6.51 13.33 -1.22
C GLU A 524 -7.64 12.28 -1.27
N LEU A 525 -8.03 11.88 -2.48
CA LEU A 525 -8.98 10.79 -2.71
C LEU A 525 -8.47 9.48 -2.10
N THR A 526 -7.19 9.16 -2.31
CA THR A 526 -6.58 7.94 -1.77
C THR A 526 -6.54 7.97 -0.26
N GLN A 527 -6.12 9.08 0.35
CA GLN A 527 -6.08 9.20 1.82
C GLN A 527 -7.47 9.04 2.44
N THR A 528 -8.47 9.74 1.91
CA THR A 528 -9.86 9.64 2.39
C THR A 528 -10.41 8.23 2.24
N ALA A 529 -10.11 7.57 1.12
CA ALA A 529 -10.52 6.19 0.89
C ALA A 529 -9.88 5.21 1.89
N LEU A 530 -8.60 5.40 2.24
CA LEU A 530 -7.92 4.60 3.28
C LEU A 530 -8.58 4.79 4.65
N GLU A 531 -8.93 6.02 5.01
CA GLU A 531 -9.66 6.34 6.24
C GLU A 531 -11.04 5.66 6.30
N ASP A 532 -11.68 5.51 5.13
CA ASP A 532 -12.94 4.79 4.95
C ASP A 532 -12.82 3.26 4.91
N GLY A 533 -11.61 2.72 5.06
CA GLY A 533 -11.39 1.27 5.14
C GLY A 533 -11.01 0.61 3.82
N MET A 534 -10.73 1.39 2.76
CA MET A 534 -10.05 0.86 1.58
C MET A 534 -8.66 0.37 1.99
N ILE A 535 -8.20 -0.73 1.39
CA ILE A 535 -6.80 -1.14 1.41
C ILE A 535 -6.23 -1.02 0.01
N THR A 536 -4.94 -0.65 -0.07
CA THR A 536 -4.22 -0.62 -1.35
C THR A 536 -3.90 -2.02 -1.86
N MET A 537 -3.62 -2.14 -3.17
CA MET A 537 -3.12 -3.39 -3.75
C MET A 537 -1.81 -3.84 -3.10
N ALA A 538 -0.96 -2.89 -2.65
CA ALA A 538 0.28 -3.19 -1.93
C ALA A 538 -0.03 -3.85 -0.58
N GLN A 539 -0.94 -3.26 0.22
CA GLN A 539 -1.36 -3.83 1.51
C GLN A 539 -2.01 -5.22 1.34
N ASP A 540 -2.91 -5.39 0.37
CA ASP A 540 -3.52 -6.69 0.07
C ASP A 540 -2.47 -7.74 -0.36
N GLY A 541 -1.52 -7.34 -1.21
CA GLY A 541 -0.41 -8.19 -1.63
C GLY A 541 0.51 -8.60 -0.48
N ILE A 542 0.85 -7.67 0.39
CA ILE A 542 1.66 -7.93 1.60
C ILE A 542 0.96 -8.94 2.50
N LEU A 543 -0.34 -8.78 2.77
CA LEU A 543 -1.09 -9.73 3.59
C LEU A 543 -1.05 -11.14 2.98
N LYS A 544 -1.21 -11.26 1.66
CA LYS A 544 -1.06 -12.53 0.92
C LYS A 544 0.34 -13.12 1.00
N ALA A 545 1.38 -12.27 1.04
CA ALA A 545 2.75 -12.70 1.19
C ALA A 545 3.04 -13.24 2.59
N VAL A 546 2.50 -12.59 3.63
CA VAL A 546 2.57 -13.06 5.02
C VAL A 546 1.84 -14.39 5.20
N GLU A 547 0.71 -14.60 4.51
CA GLU A 547 -0.02 -15.87 4.44
C GLU A 547 0.73 -16.98 3.66
N GLY A 548 1.84 -16.65 2.99
CA GLY A 548 2.61 -17.60 2.17
C GLY A 548 1.90 -18.03 0.88
N LEU A 549 1.01 -17.18 0.36
CA LEU A 549 0.34 -17.35 -0.94
C LEU A 549 1.21 -16.84 -2.10
N THR A 550 1.94 -15.75 -1.90
CA THR A 550 2.88 -15.13 -2.86
C THR A 550 4.19 -14.77 -2.15
N SER A 551 5.21 -14.35 -2.88
CA SER A 551 6.43 -13.76 -2.31
C SER A 551 6.34 -12.23 -2.25
N MET A 552 7.15 -11.61 -1.39
CA MET A 552 7.28 -10.15 -1.35
C MET A 552 7.79 -9.58 -2.68
N ASP A 553 8.72 -10.26 -3.35
CA ASP A 553 9.25 -9.83 -4.65
C ASP A 553 8.14 -9.71 -5.70
N GLU A 554 7.15 -10.61 -5.67
CA GLU A 554 6.00 -10.54 -6.57
C GLU A 554 5.08 -9.36 -6.26
N VAL A 555 4.88 -9.05 -4.97
CA VAL A 555 4.10 -7.90 -4.54
C VAL A 555 4.76 -6.62 -5.05
N TRP A 556 6.06 -6.43 -4.77
CA TRP A 556 6.81 -5.25 -5.22
C TRP A 556 6.93 -5.13 -6.74
N ARG A 557 7.09 -6.25 -7.46
CA ARG A 557 7.03 -6.24 -8.92
C ARG A 557 5.67 -5.76 -9.44
N ALA A 558 4.59 -6.13 -8.76
CA ALA A 558 3.26 -5.78 -9.18
C ALA A 558 2.87 -4.37 -8.72
N THR A 559 3.30 -3.87 -7.57
CA THR A 559 2.77 -2.63 -6.97
C THR A 559 3.82 -1.53 -6.88
N GLY A 560 3.43 -0.27 -7.17
CA GLY A 560 4.31 0.91 -7.06
C GLY A 560 3.94 1.88 -5.92
N GLN A 561 2.96 1.55 -5.07
CA GLN A 561 2.41 2.47 -4.05
C GLN A 561 3.20 2.51 -2.73
N THR A 562 4.34 1.83 -2.63
CA THR A 562 5.06 1.65 -1.37
C THR A 562 5.57 2.96 -0.79
N GLU A 563 6.19 3.81 -1.62
CA GLU A 563 6.72 5.12 -1.21
C GLU A 563 5.62 6.05 -0.69
N PHE A 564 4.46 6.06 -1.35
CA PHE A 564 3.32 6.88 -0.92
C PHE A 564 2.76 6.44 0.45
N LEU A 565 2.70 5.14 0.70
CA LEU A 565 2.26 4.62 2.00
C LEU A 565 3.30 4.91 3.09
N GLU A 566 4.59 4.84 2.77
CA GLU A 566 5.65 5.26 3.68
C GLU A 566 5.55 6.77 3.97
N GLU A 567 5.27 7.62 2.98
CA GLU A 567 5.01 9.05 3.20
C GLU A 567 3.77 9.30 4.07
N ILE A 568 2.66 8.57 3.88
CA ILE A 568 1.47 8.68 4.75
C ILE A 568 1.81 8.26 6.16
N TYR A 569 2.48 7.12 6.34
CA TYR A 569 2.92 6.67 7.65
C TYR A 569 3.82 7.72 8.29
N GLU A 570 4.77 8.27 7.55
CA GLU A 570 5.62 9.35 8.04
C GLU A 570 4.82 10.60 8.37
N LYS A 571 3.77 10.98 7.64
CA LYS A 571 2.91 12.12 7.99
C LYS A 571 2.05 11.88 9.23
N LEU A 572 1.41 10.71 9.33
CA LEU A 572 0.63 10.29 10.51
C LEU A 572 1.53 10.17 11.73
N MET A 573 2.74 9.65 11.52
CA MET A 573 3.77 9.59 12.55
C MET A 573 4.40 10.95 12.79
N GLN A 574 4.52 11.87 11.84
CA GLN A 574 5.01 13.25 12.05
C GLN A 574 3.98 14.10 12.80
N GLN A 575 2.69 13.81 12.61
CA GLN A 575 1.62 14.32 13.47
C GLN A 575 1.68 13.74 14.90
N SER A 576 2.48 12.69 15.13
CA SER A 576 2.70 12.07 16.45
C SER A 576 4.17 12.02 16.94
N MET A 577 5.15 12.49 16.16
CA MET A 577 6.60 12.36 16.41
C MET A 577 7.37 13.52 15.77
N SER A 578 8.17 14.20 16.59
CA SER A 578 9.15 15.22 16.23
C SER A 578 10.18 14.74 15.19
N ARG A 579 10.48 15.57 14.17
CA ARG A 579 11.62 15.38 13.22
C ARG A 579 12.93 15.17 13.98
N SER A 580 13.92 14.43 13.47
CA SER A 580 15.17 14.17 14.22
C SER A 580 16.49 14.39 13.46
N ILE A 581 17.55 14.75 14.19
CA ILE A 581 18.96 14.75 13.73
C ILE A 581 19.71 13.60 14.38
N GLU A 582 20.39 12.78 13.58
CA GLU A 582 21.24 11.68 14.08
C GLU A 582 22.67 12.17 14.34
N ILE A 583 23.16 11.87 15.54
CA ILE A 583 24.53 12.08 15.99
C ILE A 583 25.16 10.71 16.18
N SER A 584 26.15 10.40 15.33
CA SER A 584 26.83 9.11 15.37
C SER A 584 27.80 9.01 16.55
N GLU A 585 28.20 7.80 16.91
CA GLU A 585 29.28 7.57 17.88
C GLU A 585 30.58 8.23 17.43
N GLU A 586 30.88 8.22 16.13
CA GLU A 586 32.06 8.88 15.56
C GLU A 586 32.02 10.39 15.80
N ASP A 587 30.88 11.04 15.59
CA ASP A 587 30.70 12.48 15.88
C ASP A 587 30.97 12.79 17.37
N LEU A 588 30.50 11.93 18.27
CA LEU A 588 30.70 12.07 19.72
C LEU A 588 32.15 11.79 20.14
N GLU A 589 32.81 10.82 19.52
CA GLU A 589 34.23 10.52 19.76
C GLU A 589 35.12 11.69 19.33
N ILE A 590 34.89 12.22 18.13
CA ILE A 590 35.61 13.38 17.58
C ILE A 590 35.47 14.56 18.54
N VAL A 591 34.23 14.95 18.89
CA VAL A 591 33.99 16.08 19.79
C VAL A 591 34.58 15.82 21.17
N SER A 592 34.45 14.61 21.71
CA SER A 592 34.98 14.30 23.04
C SER A 592 36.51 14.29 23.12
N THR A 593 37.20 14.07 22.00
CA THR A 593 38.66 14.10 21.91
C THR A 593 39.18 15.53 21.83
N GLU A 594 38.50 16.38 21.07
CA GLU A 594 38.87 17.79 20.87
C GLU A 594 38.42 18.69 22.05
N MET A 595 37.42 18.27 22.82
CA MET A 595 36.86 19.01 23.97
C MET A 595 37.70 18.87 25.24
N THR A 596 38.96 19.30 25.18
CA THR A 596 39.85 19.39 26.36
C THR A 596 39.57 20.65 27.21
N SER A 597 39.06 21.71 26.59
CA SER A 597 38.55 22.93 27.23
C SER A 597 37.47 23.56 26.34
N ILE A 598 36.70 24.52 26.89
CA ILE A 598 35.70 25.27 26.11
C ILE A 598 36.35 26.03 24.95
N GLU A 599 37.56 26.55 25.15
CA GLU A 599 38.33 27.26 24.12
C GLU A 599 38.80 26.34 22.99
N ALA A 600 39.18 25.09 23.32
CA ALA A 600 39.53 24.07 22.33
C ALA A 600 38.32 23.66 21.49
N LEU A 601 37.17 23.44 22.14
CA LEU A 601 35.90 23.14 21.47
C LEU A 601 35.49 24.25 20.49
N GLY A 602 35.61 25.51 20.92
CA GLY A 602 35.30 26.66 20.07
C GLY A 602 36.15 26.72 18.80
N LYS A 603 37.46 26.49 18.90
CA LYS A 603 38.39 26.44 17.75
C LYS A 603 38.09 25.27 16.81
N PHE A 604 37.73 24.12 17.36
CA PHE A 604 37.37 22.93 16.58
C PHE A 604 36.10 23.17 15.75
N ILE A 605 35.05 23.75 16.35
CA ILE A 605 33.81 24.06 15.63
C ILE A 605 34.06 25.13 14.54
N GLN A 606 34.90 26.13 14.80
CA GLN A 606 35.27 27.17 13.80
C GLN A 606 36.01 26.64 12.58
N THR A 607 36.79 25.57 12.72
CA THR A 607 37.63 25.02 11.64
C THR A 607 36.97 23.85 10.90
N THR A 608 35.79 23.44 11.36
CA THR A 608 35.00 22.35 10.81
C THR A 608 34.24 22.77 9.54
N ASN A 609 33.93 21.81 8.67
CA ASN A 609 33.07 22.03 7.51
C ASN A 609 31.66 22.52 7.92
N GLN A 610 31.16 23.56 7.24
CA GLN A 610 29.83 24.16 7.47
C GLN A 610 28.68 23.16 7.57
N LYS A 611 28.74 22.03 6.85
CA LYS A 611 27.71 20.97 6.91
C LYS A 611 27.65 20.24 8.27
N ASN A 612 28.73 20.25 9.04
CA ASN A 612 28.87 19.49 10.28
C ASN A 612 28.74 20.36 11.55
N ILE A 613 28.66 21.69 11.43
CA ILE A 613 28.57 22.61 12.58
C ILE A 613 27.36 22.26 13.45
N ALA A 614 26.18 22.04 12.86
CA ALA A 614 24.98 21.61 13.58
C ALA A 614 25.21 20.31 14.36
N LYS A 615 25.82 19.31 13.74
CA LYS A 615 26.11 18.03 14.39
C LYS A 615 27.05 18.20 15.58
N TYR A 616 28.14 18.94 15.44
CA TYR A 616 29.13 19.09 16.52
C TYR A 616 28.65 20.01 17.64
N VAL A 617 27.81 21.01 17.33
CA VAL A 617 27.10 21.80 18.35
C VAL A 617 26.18 20.89 19.16
N PHE A 618 25.35 20.07 18.52
CA PHE A 618 24.48 19.13 19.25
C PHE A 618 25.27 18.08 20.03
N ALA A 619 26.28 17.44 19.43
CA ALA A 619 27.13 16.46 20.11
C ALA A 619 27.83 17.04 21.35
N SER A 620 28.41 18.25 21.25
CA SER A 620 29.03 18.92 22.40
C SER A 620 28.02 19.33 23.46
N SER A 621 26.81 19.74 23.07
CA SER A 621 25.75 20.09 24.01
C SER A 621 25.30 18.90 24.86
N LEU A 622 25.27 17.69 24.27
CA LEU A 622 24.94 16.45 24.98
C LEU A 622 26.06 16.06 25.95
N LEU A 623 27.32 16.11 25.52
CA LEU A 623 28.48 15.76 26.36
C LEU A 623 28.61 16.68 27.59
N LEU A 624 28.24 17.97 27.44
CA LEU A 624 28.28 18.97 28.50
C LEU A 624 26.98 19.08 29.32
N ASN A 625 25.96 18.26 29.04
CA ASN A 625 24.67 18.26 29.72
C ASN A 625 24.00 19.65 29.74
N VAL A 626 23.97 20.30 28.58
CA VAL A 626 23.47 21.67 28.39
C VAL A 626 21.94 21.70 28.45
N GLY A 627 21.37 22.68 29.18
CA GLY A 627 19.92 22.86 29.24
C GLY A 627 19.34 23.69 28.09
N ASP A 628 20.00 24.79 27.73
CA ASP A 628 19.59 25.67 26.63
C ASP A 628 20.79 26.02 25.73
N ILE A 629 20.61 26.01 24.41
CA ILE A 629 21.54 26.54 23.41
C ILE A 629 20.95 27.84 22.85
N HIS A 630 21.72 28.91 22.90
CA HIS A 630 21.38 30.22 22.37
C HIS A 630 22.21 30.51 21.12
N ILE A 631 21.57 30.92 20.04
CA ILE A 631 22.20 31.31 18.78
C ILE A 631 21.79 32.74 18.47
N GLU A 632 22.77 33.64 18.59
CA GLU A 632 22.56 35.09 18.61
C GLU A 632 23.39 35.72 17.49
N PRO A 633 22.79 36.13 16.35
CA PRO A 633 23.49 36.86 15.31
C PRO A 633 23.80 38.30 15.77
N GLU A 634 25.02 38.76 15.50
CA GLU A 634 25.49 40.14 15.72
C GLU A 634 25.86 40.81 14.38
N GLU A 635 26.42 42.02 14.44
CA GLU A 635 26.74 42.82 13.24
C GLU A 635 27.74 42.15 12.28
N ASN A 636 28.71 41.40 12.82
CA ASN A 636 29.80 40.81 12.03
C ASN A 636 29.94 39.29 12.18
N ASP A 637 29.32 38.69 13.20
CA ASP A 637 29.46 37.27 13.54
C ASP A 637 28.19 36.71 14.19
N VAL A 638 28.20 35.42 14.50
CA VAL A 638 27.11 34.75 15.23
C VAL A 638 27.67 34.01 16.44
N LYS A 639 27.10 34.27 17.61
CA LYS A 639 27.48 33.63 18.87
C LYS A 639 26.60 32.43 19.16
N ILE A 640 27.23 31.30 19.45
CA ILE A 640 26.58 30.09 19.97
C ILE A 640 26.99 29.94 21.44
N ARG A 641 26.00 29.93 22.33
CA ARG A 641 26.17 29.97 23.79
C ARG A 641 25.39 28.84 24.46
N TYR A 642 25.97 28.21 25.46
CA TYR A 642 25.34 27.13 26.23
C TYR A 642 24.97 27.60 27.63
N ARG A 643 23.80 27.20 28.09
CA ARG A 643 23.38 27.35 29.48
C ARG A 643 23.64 26.04 30.24
N MET A 644 24.68 26.05 31.08
CA MET A 644 25.11 24.92 31.90
C MET A 644 24.91 25.30 33.38
N ASP A 645 24.19 24.48 34.14
CA ASP A 645 23.88 24.74 35.57
C ASP A 645 23.30 26.15 35.86
N GLY A 646 22.57 26.72 34.90
CA GLY A 646 21.95 28.05 35.00
C GLY A 646 22.84 29.23 34.59
N ILE A 647 24.10 28.99 34.22
CA ILE A 647 25.05 30.01 33.76
C ILE A 647 25.16 29.95 32.23
N LEU A 648 25.01 31.11 31.57
CA LEU A 648 25.09 31.23 30.11
C LEU A 648 26.51 31.58 29.66
N GLN A 649 27.16 30.70 28.91
CA GLN A 649 28.56 30.83 28.48
C GLN A 649 28.70 30.72 26.97
N THR A 650 29.52 31.57 26.35
CA THR A 650 29.80 31.51 24.91
C THR A 650 30.77 30.38 24.60
N ILE A 651 30.42 29.53 23.63
CA ILE A 651 31.19 28.34 23.25
C ILE A 651 31.97 28.60 21.97
N VAL A 652 31.29 29.19 20.98
CA VAL A 652 31.90 29.48 19.69
C VAL A 652 31.27 30.72 19.07
N THR A 653 32.11 31.47 18.34
CA THR A 653 31.69 32.55 17.46
C THR A 653 31.99 32.13 16.03
N ILE A 654 30.97 32.07 15.16
CA ILE A 654 31.12 31.68 13.75
C ILE A 654 30.91 32.89 12.82
N PRO A 655 31.52 32.91 11.62
CA PRO A 655 31.30 33.98 10.66
C PRO A 655 29.84 34.06 10.16
N LEU A 656 29.36 35.27 9.83
CA LEU A 656 28.01 35.48 9.25
C LEU A 656 27.77 34.69 7.94
N THR A 657 28.82 34.34 7.19
CA THR A 657 28.72 33.55 5.96
C THR A 657 28.22 32.12 6.22
N GLU A 658 28.38 31.59 7.44
CA GLU A 658 27.98 30.23 7.80
C GLU A 658 26.58 30.16 8.40
N TYR A 659 26.09 31.30 8.88
CA TYR A 659 24.82 31.42 9.59
C TYR A 659 23.60 31.00 8.77
N PRO A 660 23.42 31.36 7.48
CA PRO A 660 22.27 30.90 6.70
C PRO A 660 22.18 29.37 6.57
N SER A 661 23.33 28.70 6.41
CA SER A 661 23.40 27.23 6.33
C SER A 661 23.00 26.59 7.67
N PHE A 662 23.56 27.10 8.76
CA PHE A 662 23.28 26.62 10.11
C PHE A 662 21.83 26.86 10.55
N LEU A 663 21.31 28.06 10.31
CA LEU A 663 19.91 28.41 10.56
C LEU A 663 18.95 27.61 9.66
N GLY A 664 19.32 27.40 8.39
CA GLY A 664 18.58 26.56 7.45
C GLY A 664 18.45 25.12 7.94
N ALA A 665 19.54 24.55 8.47
CA ALA A 665 19.53 23.21 9.08
C ALA A 665 18.57 23.16 10.28
N ILE A 666 18.59 24.16 11.16
CA ILE A 666 17.68 24.21 12.31
C ILE A 666 16.22 24.38 11.87
N LYS A 667 15.93 25.26 10.91
CA LYS A 667 14.57 25.45 10.36
C LYS A 667 14.05 24.17 9.70
N TYR A 668 14.90 23.49 8.93
CA TYR A 668 14.57 22.21 8.32
C TYR A 668 14.24 21.14 9.36
N LEU A 669 15.08 20.99 10.39
CA LEU A 669 14.81 20.11 11.53
C LEU A 669 13.52 20.49 12.25
N SER A 670 13.21 21.78 12.33
CA SER A 670 12.08 22.32 13.10
C SER A 670 10.77 22.44 12.31
N GLY A 671 10.61 21.84 11.13
CA GLY A 671 9.32 21.94 10.43
C GLY A 671 9.13 23.18 9.57
N PHE A 672 10.04 24.16 9.64
CA PHE A 672 9.83 25.47 9.04
C PHE A 672 10.34 25.53 7.61
N SER A 673 9.63 26.28 6.77
CA SER A 673 10.17 26.68 5.46
C SER A 673 11.38 27.59 5.65
N THR A 674 12.46 27.32 4.93
CA THR A 674 13.67 28.15 4.93
C THR A 674 13.45 29.53 4.30
N GLU A 675 12.34 29.72 3.56
CA GLU A 675 12.02 30.96 2.84
C GLU A 675 11.18 31.93 3.68
N ILE A 676 10.51 31.46 4.73
CA ILE A 676 9.65 32.28 5.58
C ILE A 676 10.52 33.04 6.59
N ARG A 677 10.41 34.38 6.55
CA ARG A 677 10.96 35.29 7.57
C ARG A 677 9.80 36.06 8.19
N GLY A 678 9.52 35.84 9.48
CA GLY A 678 8.55 36.65 10.21
C GLY A 678 7.94 35.98 11.45
N GLY A 679 7.69 36.80 12.49
CA GLY A 679 6.96 36.41 13.71
C GLY A 679 7.78 35.63 14.75
N VAL A 680 7.09 35.24 15.83
CA VAL A 680 7.58 34.27 16.82
C VAL A 680 7.22 32.87 16.29
N MET A 681 8.22 32.00 16.12
CA MET A 681 8.04 30.64 15.62
C MET A 681 8.51 29.63 16.67
N ASP A 682 7.61 28.75 17.11
CA ASP A 682 7.93 27.67 18.05
C ASP A 682 7.72 26.32 17.40
N SER A 683 8.63 25.37 17.65
CA SER A 683 8.54 24.00 17.13
C SER A 683 9.37 23.02 17.97
N ARG A 684 9.44 21.75 17.55
CA ARG A 684 10.28 20.72 18.15
C ARG A 684 10.96 19.83 17.12
N PHE A 685 12.13 19.33 17.50
CA PHE A 685 12.82 18.24 16.81
C PHE A 685 13.58 17.40 17.85
N THR A 686 14.10 16.24 17.48
CA THR A 686 14.79 15.31 18.38
C THR A 686 16.25 15.15 17.96
N ILE A 687 17.18 15.11 18.90
CA ILE A 687 18.55 14.65 18.67
C ILE A 687 18.57 13.15 19.00
N ALA A 688 18.96 12.31 18.05
CA ALA A 688 18.99 10.86 18.17
C ALA A 688 20.43 10.34 18.17
N LEU A 689 20.71 9.35 19.00
CA LEU A 689 21.96 8.61 19.09
C LEU A 689 21.67 7.12 18.87
N ASP A 690 22.58 6.43 18.18
CA ASP A 690 22.45 4.98 17.92
C ASP A 690 22.46 4.15 19.21
N LYS A 691 23.27 4.57 20.19
CA LYS A 691 23.44 3.92 21.49
C LYS A 691 23.93 4.93 22.54
N PRO A 692 23.78 4.63 23.85
CA PRO A 692 24.35 5.45 24.91
C PRO A 692 25.87 5.62 24.78
N PHE A 693 26.41 6.79 25.14
CA PHE A 693 27.83 7.13 24.99
C PHE A 693 28.35 7.92 26.20
N LYS A 694 29.38 7.39 26.88
CA LYS A 694 29.99 7.98 28.09
C LYS A 694 28.94 8.38 29.15
N ASN A 695 28.75 9.67 29.40
CA ASN A 695 27.80 10.24 30.36
C ASN A 695 26.39 10.47 29.78
N ILE A 696 26.19 10.23 28.49
CA ILE A 696 24.90 10.34 27.81
C ILE A 696 24.23 8.97 27.88
N THR A 697 23.15 8.88 28.65
CA THR A 697 22.41 7.62 28.81
C THR A 697 21.24 7.50 27.82
N GLU A 698 20.83 8.63 27.26
CA GLU A 698 19.66 8.79 26.42
C GLU A 698 20.03 8.58 24.95
N THR A 699 19.26 7.75 24.24
CA THR A 699 19.39 7.60 22.77
C THR A 699 18.55 8.62 22.01
N LYS A 700 17.67 9.38 22.69
CA LYS A 700 16.84 10.42 22.10
C LYS A 700 16.65 11.58 23.07
N VAL A 701 16.98 12.80 22.64
CA VAL A 701 16.79 14.04 23.39
C VAL A 701 15.85 14.94 22.60
N ASP A 702 14.70 15.30 23.18
CA ASP A 702 13.75 16.21 22.52
C ASP A 702 14.25 17.65 22.62
N VAL A 703 14.04 18.46 21.60
CA VAL A 703 14.54 19.83 21.51
C VAL A 703 13.38 20.74 21.17
N ARG A 704 13.07 21.66 22.09
CA ARG A 704 12.13 22.75 21.81
C ARG A 704 12.87 23.90 21.15
N VAL A 705 12.33 24.38 20.04
CA VAL A 705 12.89 25.47 19.26
C VAL A 705 11.99 26.68 19.40
N SER A 706 12.59 27.83 19.69
CA SER A 706 11.94 29.13 19.60
C SER A 706 12.80 30.04 18.73
N ILE A 707 12.22 30.59 17.67
CA ILE A 707 12.86 31.52 16.75
C ILE A 707 12.11 32.85 16.82
N ILE A 708 12.84 33.92 17.06
CA ILE A 708 12.30 35.28 17.06
C ILE A 708 13.11 36.18 16.13
N LEU A 709 12.47 37.22 15.61
CA LEU A 709 13.14 38.21 14.77
C LEU A 709 13.97 39.16 15.65
N GLY A 710 15.31 39.14 15.46
CA GLY A 710 16.25 40.03 16.13
C GLY A 710 16.79 41.13 15.21
N GLY A 711 17.61 42.03 15.75
CA GLY A 711 18.14 43.22 15.04
C GLY A 711 19.13 42.90 13.90
N TYR A 712 19.83 41.76 13.96
CA TYR A 712 20.84 41.34 12.98
C TYR A 712 20.50 39.99 12.30
N GLY A 713 19.32 39.43 12.56
CA GLY A 713 18.90 38.12 12.07
C GLY A 713 17.92 37.42 13.01
N GLU A 714 17.55 36.19 12.70
CA GLU A 714 16.67 35.38 13.55
C GLU A 714 17.43 34.80 14.76
N THR A 715 17.05 35.20 15.96
CA THR A 715 17.62 34.63 17.18
C THR A 715 16.94 33.30 17.48
N VAL A 716 17.73 32.27 17.76
CA VAL A 716 17.24 30.91 18.03
C VAL A 716 17.58 30.50 19.46
N VAL A 717 16.60 29.98 20.17
CA VAL A 717 16.77 29.31 21.46
C VAL A 717 16.33 27.86 21.32
N LEU A 718 17.23 26.94 21.63
CA LEU A 718 16.98 25.51 21.65
C LEU A 718 17.03 25.01 23.10
N ARG A 719 15.93 24.48 23.61
CA ARG A 719 15.88 23.86 24.94
C ARG A 719 15.98 22.36 24.81
N LEU A 720 17.04 21.77 25.35
CA LEU A 720 17.25 20.33 25.36
C LEU A 720 16.45 19.73 26.51
N LEU A 721 15.43 18.97 26.17
CA LEU A 721 14.60 18.22 27.08
C LEU A 721 15.27 16.86 27.30
N ASN A 722 16.14 16.82 28.30
CA ASN A 722 16.79 15.58 28.69
C ASN A 722 15.74 14.58 29.20
N LYS A 723 15.61 13.45 28.50
CA LYS A 723 15.02 12.21 29.03
C LYS A 723 15.97 11.48 29.97
N SER A 724 16.91 12.20 30.60
CA SER A 724 17.53 11.63 31.78
C SER A 724 16.39 11.25 32.69
N SER A 725 16.38 9.98 33.09
CA SER A 725 15.61 9.57 34.23
C SER A 725 16.10 10.46 35.37
N VAL A 726 15.51 11.65 35.52
CA VAL A 726 15.22 12.17 36.83
C VAL A 726 14.60 10.96 37.48
N ALA A 727 15.31 10.36 38.43
CA ALA A 727 14.69 9.35 39.25
C ALA A 727 13.48 10.06 39.85
N LEU A 728 12.31 9.87 39.23
CA LEU A 728 10.98 10.30 39.68
C LEU A 728 10.62 9.43 40.89
N ASP A 729 11.55 9.41 41.81
CA ASP A 729 11.60 8.68 43.05
C ASP A 729 11.41 9.78 44.09
N LEU A 730 10.19 9.82 44.63
CA LEU A 730 9.74 10.90 45.50
C LEU A 730 10.66 11.04 46.72
N GLU A 731 11.33 9.95 47.13
CA GLU A 731 12.32 9.92 48.21
C GLU A 731 13.62 10.68 47.87
N LYS A 732 13.96 10.81 46.58
CA LYS A 732 15.18 11.48 46.10
C LYS A 732 15.00 12.97 45.86
N LEU A 733 13.77 13.49 45.93
CA LEU A 733 13.49 14.92 45.77
C LEU A 733 13.94 15.76 46.98
N GLY A 734 14.40 15.12 48.04
CA GLY A 734 14.78 15.77 49.29
C GLY A 734 13.58 16.31 50.06
N ILE A 735 12.36 15.82 49.81
CA ILE A 735 11.21 16.18 50.64
C ILE A 735 11.40 15.51 52.00
N ARG A 736 11.28 16.28 53.09
CA ARG A 736 11.41 15.75 54.45
C ARG A 736 10.38 14.64 54.71
N LYS A 737 10.80 13.59 55.42
CA LYS A 737 10.02 12.37 55.68
C LYS A 737 8.58 12.65 56.14
N GLN A 738 8.40 13.55 57.10
CA GLN A 738 7.09 13.91 57.66
C GLN A 738 6.15 14.55 56.62
N ASN A 739 6.69 15.37 55.71
CA ASN A 739 5.91 15.95 54.60
C ASN A 739 5.64 14.89 53.53
N LEU A 740 6.61 14.03 53.24
CA LEU A 740 6.50 12.95 52.27
C LEU A 740 5.38 11.96 52.64
N GLU A 741 5.29 11.57 53.92
CA GLU A 741 4.23 10.69 54.44
C GLU A 741 2.83 11.30 54.23
N LYS A 742 2.67 12.61 54.48
CA LYS A 742 1.41 13.33 54.24
C LYS A 742 1.05 13.36 52.75
N ILE A 743 2.02 13.66 51.87
CA ILE A 743 1.79 13.70 50.41
C ILE A 743 1.32 12.33 49.93
N ILE A 744 1.99 11.24 50.32
CA ILE A 744 1.63 9.89 49.91
C ILE A 744 0.26 9.48 50.45
N HIS A 745 -0.04 9.82 51.70
CA HIS A 745 -1.33 9.49 52.31
C HIS A 745 -2.49 10.22 51.61
N GLU A 746 -2.36 11.53 51.43
CA GLU A 746 -3.42 12.40 50.88
C GLU A 746 -3.63 12.19 49.38
N SER A 747 -2.57 11.92 48.62
CA SER A 747 -2.67 11.65 47.17
C SER A 747 -3.28 10.28 46.85
N LYS A 748 -3.28 9.34 47.79
CA LYS A 748 -3.90 8.01 47.64
C LYS A 748 -5.40 7.97 47.94
N LYS A 749 -5.98 9.07 48.44
CA LYS A 749 -7.43 9.15 48.62
C LYS A 749 -8.13 8.98 47.26
N PRO A 750 -9.26 8.27 47.20
CA PRO A 750 -9.92 7.91 45.94
C PRO A 750 -10.41 9.12 45.15
N ASN A 751 -10.77 10.19 45.86
CA ASN A 751 -11.22 11.44 45.27
C ASN A 751 -10.71 12.64 46.06
N GLY A 752 -10.80 13.81 45.44
CA GLY A 752 -10.35 15.08 46.00
C GLY A 752 -9.15 15.67 45.26
N ILE A 753 -8.73 16.86 45.67
CA ILE A 753 -7.69 17.65 45.00
C ILE A 753 -6.42 17.66 45.84
N PHE A 754 -5.30 17.32 45.21
CA PHE A 754 -3.97 17.59 45.71
C PHE A 754 -3.30 18.65 44.83
N LEU A 755 -2.97 19.81 45.40
CA LEU A 755 -2.29 20.88 44.67
C LEU A 755 -0.84 21.00 45.09
N ASN A 756 0.04 21.12 44.10
CA ASN A 756 1.43 21.47 44.32
C ASN A 756 1.70 22.90 43.84
N THR A 757 2.22 23.74 44.73
CA THR A 757 2.39 25.16 44.49
C THR A 757 3.82 25.64 44.69
N GLY A 758 4.11 26.80 44.12
CA GLY A 758 5.45 27.38 44.12
C GLY A 758 5.73 28.17 42.85
N PRO A 759 6.81 28.95 42.81
CA PRO A 759 7.19 29.72 41.62
C PRO A 759 7.61 28.81 40.46
N THR A 760 7.79 29.39 39.26
CA THR A 760 8.36 28.68 38.12
C THR A 760 9.75 28.11 38.45
N GLY A 761 10.02 26.87 38.04
CA GLY A 761 11.32 26.21 38.29
C GLY A 761 11.51 25.64 39.71
N SER A 762 10.46 25.64 40.55
CA SER A 762 10.48 25.02 41.89
C SER A 762 10.37 23.49 41.91
N GLY A 763 10.23 22.84 40.75
CA GLY A 763 10.14 21.37 40.62
C GLY A 763 8.73 20.79 40.75
N LYS A 764 7.66 21.59 40.59
CA LYS A 764 6.27 21.14 40.80
C LYS A 764 5.88 19.94 39.94
N THR A 765 6.16 20.02 38.63
CA THR A 765 5.87 18.96 37.67
C THR A 765 6.60 17.67 38.04
N THR A 766 7.88 17.77 38.42
CA THR A 766 8.69 16.63 38.86
C THR A 766 8.09 15.93 40.08
N THR A 767 7.60 16.70 41.06
CA THR A 767 6.91 16.14 42.24
C THR A 767 5.60 15.47 41.84
N LEU A 768 4.76 16.12 41.01
CA LEU A 768 3.49 15.53 40.56
C LEU A 768 3.70 14.24 39.76
N TYR A 769 4.71 14.20 38.89
CA TYR A 769 5.06 13.00 38.13
C TYR A 769 5.54 11.86 39.04
N SER A 770 6.27 12.18 40.10
CA SER A 770 6.70 11.19 41.10
C SER A 770 5.50 10.65 41.89
N VAL A 771 4.53 11.50 42.23
CA VAL A 771 3.26 11.07 42.84
C VAL A 771 2.45 10.19 41.87
N LEU A 772 2.29 10.62 40.62
CA LEU A 772 1.61 9.85 39.58
C LEU A 772 2.21 8.46 39.41
N LYS A 773 3.54 8.33 39.42
CA LYS A 773 4.21 7.04 39.32
C LYS A 773 3.90 6.11 40.50
N ILE A 774 3.72 6.65 41.71
CA ILE A 774 3.32 5.88 42.90
C ILE A 774 1.87 5.41 42.79
N LEU A 775 1.00 6.24 42.20
CA LEU A 775 -0.43 5.93 42.03
C LEU A 775 -0.69 5.00 40.84
N ASN A 776 0.19 5.02 39.84
CA ASN A 776 0.10 4.25 38.61
C ASN A 776 0.20 2.74 38.87
N ASN A 777 -0.94 2.06 38.72
CA ASN A 777 -1.06 0.62 38.77
C ASN A 777 -2.10 0.16 37.74
N SER A 778 -2.15 -1.13 37.44
CA SER A 778 -2.99 -1.66 36.36
C SER A 778 -4.50 -1.52 36.56
N GLU A 779 -4.97 -1.21 37.78
CA GLU A 779 -6.39 -1.08 38.11
C GLU A 779 -6.90 0.37 38.01
N VAL A 780 -6.00 1.35 37.81
CA VAL A 780 -6.31 2.78 37.89
C VAL A 780 -5.99 3.45 36.56
N LYS A 781 -6.99 4.09 35.96
CA LYS A 781 -6.83 4.88 34.73
C LYS A 781 -6.44 6.32 35.07
N ILE A 782 -5.20 6.67 34.72
CA ILE A 782 -4.67 8.02 34.91
C ILE A 782 -4.58 8.75 33.57
N ILE A 783 -5.08 9.99 33.53
CA ILE A 783 -4.94 10.88 32.38
C ILE A 783 -4.32 12.22 32.81
N SER A 784 -3.36 12.76 32.05
CA SER A 784 -2.85 14.12 32.25
C SER A 784 -3.16 15.07 31.09
N VAL A 785 -3.39 16.34 31.41
CA VAL A 785 -3.45 17.47 30.46
C VAL A 785 -2.36 18.45 30.81
N GLU A 786 -1.49 18.79 29.87
CA GLU A 786 -0.26 19.54 30.16
C GLU A 786 0.04 20.61 29.10
N ASP A 787 0.91 21.57 29.40
CA ASP A 787 1.30 22.66 28.50
C ASP A 787 2.82 22.89 28.49
N PRO A 788 3.58 22.10 27.73
CA PRO A 788 3.26 20.78 27.18
C PRO A 788 3.72 19.64 28.11
N ILE A 789 3.53 18.39 27.70
CA ILE A 789 4.08 17.22 28.41
C ILE A 789 5.62 17.35 28.55
N GLU A 790 6.12 17.27 29.79
CA GLU A 790 7.56 17.38 30.11
C GLU A 790 8.29 16.02 29.95
N TYR A 791 7.67 14.94 30.41
CA TYR A 791 8.19 13.57 30.30
C TYR A 791 7.06 12.59 30.01
N GLN A 792 7.36 11.57 29.19
CA GLN A 792 6.44 10.47 28.98
C GLN A 792 6.50 9.51 30.17
N LEU A 793 5.35 9.22 30.78
CA LEU A 793 5.18 8.27 31.88
C LEU A 793 4.51 7.00 31.34
N ASP A 794 5.18 5.87 31.49
CA ASP A 794 4.64 4.57 31.07
C ASP A 794 3.33 4.26 31.81
N GLY A 795 2.29 3.83 31.07
CA GLY A 795 0.99 3.47 31.63
C GLY A 795 0.03 4.65 31.90
N ILE A 796 0.44 5.89 31.62
CA ILE A 796 -0.39 7.10 31.80
C ILE A 796 -0.72 7.69 30.42
N LEU A 797 -2.01 8.01 30.20
CA LEU A 797 -2.42 8.73 29.00
C LEU A 797 -2.16 10.22 29.18
N GLN A 798 -1.19 10.79 28.45
CA GLN A 798 -0.84 12.20 28.57
C GLN A 798 -1.24 12.95 27.29
N THR A 799 -1.89 14.09 27.43
CA THR A 799 -2.21 15.00 26.32
C THR A 799 -1.65 16.39 26.56
N SER A 800 -1.24 17.07 25.50
CA SER A 800 -0.90 18.50 25.57
C SER A 800 -2.08 19.37 25.14
N VAL A 801 -2.19 20.58 25.69
CA VAL A 801 -3.13 21.59 25.20
C VAL A 801 -2.67 22.16 23.86
N ASN A 802 -3.62 22.61 23.04
CA ASN A 802 -3.38 23.32 21.80
C ASN A 802 -4.36 24.51 21.67
N ASP A 803 -3.95 25.67 22.20
CA ASP A 803 -4.78 26.87 22.20
C ASP A 803 -5.15 27.35 20.80
N LYS A 804 -4.28 27.13 19.79
CA LYS A 804 -4.54 27.55 18.39
C LYS A 804 -5.70 26.79 17.76
N GLU A 805 -5.93 25.56 18.18
CA GLU A 805 -7.02 24.69 17.71
C GLU A 805 -8.22 24.68 18.68
N GLY A 806 -8.19 25.53 19.72
CA GLY A 806 -9.25 25.62 20.73
C GLY A 806 -9.23 24.48 21.76
N TYR A 807 -8.16 23.68 21.83
CA TYR A 807 -7.99 22.58 22.79
C TYR A 807 -7.27 23.05 24.08
N THR A 808 -7.93 23.92 24.84
CA THR A 808 -7.48 24.48 26.13
C THR A 808 -7.56 23.48 27.30
N PHE A 809 -7.02 23.80 28.48
CA PHE A 809 -7.16 22.97 29.69
C PHE A 809 -8.62 22.64 30.04
N ALA A 810 -9.51 23.63 30.00
CA ALA A 810 -10.92 23.45 30.31
C ALA A 810 -11.64 22.52 29.30
N THR A 811 -11.38 22.70 27.99
CA THR A 811 -11.99 21.85 26.95
C THR A 811 -11.45 20.43 26.99
N ALA A 812 -10.13 20.27 27.19
CA ALA A 812 -9.49 18.99 27.41
C ALA A 812 -10.10 18.26 28.61
N LEU A 813 -10.22 18.91 29.77
CA LEU A 813 -10.82 18.30 30.96
C LEU A 813 -12.25 17.81 30.73
N ARG A 814 -13.10 18.59 30.06
CA ARG A 814 -14.46 18.15 29.70
C ARG A 814 -14.47 16.94 28.77
N ALA A 815 -13.53 16.87 27.84
CA ALA A 815 -13.38 15.73 26.95
C ALA A 815 -12.90 14.49 27.71
N LEU A 816 -11.94 14.67 28.61
CA LEU A 816 -11.36 13.59 29.41
C LEU A 816 -12.33 13.01 30.44
N LEU A 817 -13.24 13.80 31.01
CA LEU A 817 -14.28 13.27 31.89
C LEU A 817 -15.16 12.21 31.19
N ARG A 818 -15.33 12.28 29.86
CA ARG A 818 -16.03 11.23 29.08
C ARG A 818 -15.20 9.96 28.87
N GLN A 819 -13.91 9.98 29.20
CA GLN A 819 -13.02 8.82 29.16
C GLN A 819 -13.05 8.01 30.46
N ASN A 820 -13.86 8.40 31.44
CA ASN A 820 -13.97 7.73 32.75
C ASN A 820 -12.59 7.50 33.43
N PRO A 821 -11.79 8.56 33.68
CA PRO A 821 -10.55 8.45 34.43
C PRO A 821 -10.80 8.24 35.92
N ASP A 822 -9.89 7.58 36.63
CA ASP A 822 -9.88 7.55 38.09
C ASP A 822 -9.10 8.74 38.66
N ILE A 823 -7.97 9.06 38.01
CA ILE A 823 -7.07 10.15 38.39
C ILE A 823 -6.84 11.05 37.19
N MET A 824 -6.95 12.36 37.41
CA MET A 824 -6.58 13.37 36.42
C MET A 824 -5.47 14.27 36.95
N MET A 825 -4.44 14.48 36.12
CA MET A 825 -3.43 15.50 36.37
C MET A 825 -3.61 16.68 35.43
N ILE A 826 -3.67 17.88 35.98
CA ILE A 826 -3.76 19.14 35.24
C ILE A 826 -2.42 19.84 35.41
N GLY A 827 -1.79 20.21 34.29
CA GLY A 827 -0.48 20.87 34.30
C GLY A 827 -0.48 22.10 35.20
N GLU A 828 -1.51 22.94 35.09
CA GLU A 828 -1.70 24.13 35.92
C GLU A 828 -3.18 24.57 35.92
N ILE A 829 -3.66 25.09 37.05
CA ILE A 829 -4.93 25.84 37.12
C ILE A 829 -4.65 27.33 37.00
N ARG A 830 -5.07 27.94 35.89
CA ARG A 830 -4.83 29.37 35.56
C ARG A 830 -6.08 30.25 35.65
N ASP A 831 -7.25 29.67 35.40
CA ASP A 831 -8.51 30.37 35.21
C ASP A 831 -9.66 29.74 35.99
N GLU A 832 -10.75 30.50 36.11
CA GLU A 832 -12.00 30.13 36.78
C GLU A 832 -12.61 28.84 36.21
N GLU A 833 -12.61 28.70 34.90
CA GLU A 833 -13.27 27.59 34.20
C GLU A 833 -12.59 26.25 34.52
N THR A 834 -11.26 26.22 34.40
CA THR A 834 -10.42 25.05 34.73
C THR A 834 -10.54 24.70 36.21
N ALA A 835 -10.51 25.71 37.10
CA ALA A 835 -10.66 25.51 38.53
C ALA A 835 -12.03 24.91 38.88
N GLY A 836 -13.11 25.45 38.28
CA GLY A 836 -14.48 24.96 38.48
C GLY A 836 -14.64 23.51 38.03
N ILE A 837 -14.13 23.14 36.85
CA ILE A 837 -14.21 21.76 36.34
C ILE A 837 -13.42 20.80 37.24
N ALA A 838 -12.22 21.18 37.69
CA ALA A 838 -11.41 20.36 38.59
C ALA A 838 -12.14 20.07 39.91
N VAL A 839 -12.79 21.08 40.50
CA VAL A 839 -13.55 20.94 41.75
C VAL A 839 -14.79 20.07 41.56
N GLN A 840 -15.54 20.26 40.47
CA GLN A 840 -16.69 19.41 40.17
C GLN A 840 -16.27 17.95 39.89
N ALA A 841 -15.16 17.73 39.20
CA ALA A 841 -14.61 16.39 39.00
C ALA A 841 -14.23 15.73 40.33
N ALA A 842 -13.59 16.47 41.24
CA ALA A 842 -13.24 15.98 42.57
C ALA A 842 -14.46 15.61 43.42
N LEU A 843 -15.51 16.45 43.41
CA LEU A 843 -16.78 16.19 44.10
C LEU A 843 -17.56 15.00 43.52
N THR A 844 -17.35 14.70 42.23
CA THR A 844 -18.01 13.56 41.55
C THR A 844 -17.21 12.26 41.63
N GLY A 845 -16.13 12.23 42.42
CA GLY A 845 -15.41 11.00 42.74
C GLY A 845 -14.06 10.82 42.05
N HIS A 846 -13.53 11.84 41.38
CA HIS A 846 -12.21 11.76 40.71
C HIS A 846 -11.10 12.28 41.63
N SER A 847 -9.89 11.74 41.53
CA SER A 847 -8.70 12.31 42.17
C SER A 847 -8.03 13.29 41.22
N ILE A 848 -7.80 14.53 41.66
CA ILE A 848 -7.22 15.61 40.86
C ILE A 848 -5.85 15.99 41.41
N LEU A 849 -4.84 15.94 40.56
CA LEU A 849 -3.50 16.47 40.84
C LEU A 849 -3.28 17.71 39.98
N SER A 850 -2.87 18.83 40.56
CA SER A 850 -2.60 20.02 39.74
C SER A 850 -1.54 20.94 40.34
N THR A 851 -1.06 21.90 39.55
CA THR A 851 -0.19 22.98 40.03
C THR A 851 -0.87 24.34 40.07
N LEU A 852 -0.38 25.19 40.98
CA LEU A 852 -0.83 26.58 41.11
C LEU A 852 0.36 27.47 41.51
N HIS A 853 0.42 28.70 41.00
CA HIS A 853 1.48 29.66 41.40
C HIS A 853 1.06 30.45 42.64
N THR A 854 1.44 29.95 43.82
CA THR A 854 1.42 30.68 45.09
C THR A 854 2.77 30.56 45.80
N ASN A 855 3.02 31.45 46.77
CA ASN A 855 4.26 31.45 47.54
C ASN A 855 4.22 30.50 48.75
N ASP A 856 3.02 30.22 49.25
CA ASP A 856 2.74 29.35 50.39
C ASP A 856 1.48 28.51 50.10
N ALA A 857 1.29 27.44 50.88
CA ALA A 857 0.24 26.45 50.66
C ALA A 857 -1.16 26.96 51.07
N ALA A 858 -1.25 27.72 52.17
CA ALA A 858 -2.54 28.24 52.65
C ALA A 858 -3.12 29.30 51.69
N GLY A 859 -2.27 30.09 51.05
CA GLY A 859 -2.64 31.09 50.03
C GLY A 859 -3.28 30.48 48.79
N SER A 860 -3.09 29.18 48.53
CA SER A 860 -3.73 28.48 47.41
C SER A 860 -5.25 28.41 47.55
N ILE A 861 -5.79 28.28 48.78
CA ILE A 861 -7.24 28.33 49.04
C ILE A 861 -7.80 29.69 48.62
N GLN A 862 -7.20 30.78 49.11
CA GLN A 862 -7.65 32.13 48.77
C GLN A 862 -7.54 32.41 47.27
N ARG A 863 -6.52 31.86 46.61
CA ARG A 863 -6.32 32.02 45.17
C ARG A 863 -7.43 31.33 44.38
N LEU A 864 -7.89 30.14 44.78
CA LEU A 864 -9.02 29.45 44.16
C LEU A 864 -10.35 30.18 44.42
N ILE A 865 -10.55 30.73 45.62
CA ILE A 865 -11.71 31.59 45.93
C ILE A 865 -11.73 32.82 45.03
N ASN A 866 -10.57 33.46 44.84
CA ASN A 866 -10.44 34.61 43.95
C ASN A 866 -10.63 34.26 42.46
N MET A 867 -10.49 32.99 42.09
CA MET A 867 -10.83 32.47 40.75
C MET A 867 -12.32 32.10 40.63
N GLY A 868 -13.17 32.35 41.65
CA GLY A 868 -14.61 32.10 41.57
C GLY A 868 -15.08 30.77 42.15
N VAL A 869 -14.18 29.96 42.73
CA VAL A 869 -14.59 28.71 43.41
C VAL A 869 -15.18 29.02 44.79
N ARG A 870 -16.30 28.40 45.13
CA ARG A 870 -16.96 28.60 46.43
C ARG A 870 -16.17 27.92 47.56
N GLY A 871 -16.14 28.56 48.73
CA GLY A 871 -15.47 28.02 49.94
C GLY A 871 -15.99 26.64 50.33
N ASP A 872 -17.32 26.44 50.33
CA ASP A 872 -17.94 25.15 50.67
C ASP A 872 -17.46 24.01 49.74
N ASP A 873 -17.33 24.30 48.44
CA ASP A 873 -16.88 23.31 47.45
C ASP A 873 -15.40 22.98 47.66
N LEU A 874 -14.57 23.98 48.01
CA LEU A 874 -13.15 23.76 48.34
C LEU A 874 -12.98 22.95 49.62
N ALA A 875 -13.77 23.24 50.67
CA ALA A 875 -13.76 22.49 51.91
C ALA A 875 -14.09 21.02 51.68
N ALA A 876 -15.05 20.72 50.79
CA ALA A 876 -15.45 19.35 50.50
C ALA A 876 -14.57 18.62 49.47
N SER A 877 -13.72 19.32 48.71
CA SER A 877 -12.99 18.73 47.58
C SER A 877 -11.47 18.74 47.72
N VAL A 878 -10.86 19.62 48.51
CA VAL A 878 -9.39 19.70 48.62
C VAL A 878 -8.90 18.76 49.73
N ASN A 879 -7.95 17.88 49.42
CA ASN A 879 -7.32 16.97 50.38
C ASN A 879 -6.10 17.62 51.03
N ALA A 880 -5.15 18.07 50.20
CA ALA A 880 -3.93 18.71 50.66
C ALA A 880 -3.32 19.65 49.62
N LEU A 881 -2.56 20.62 50.13
CA LEU A 881 -1.85 21.63 49.36
C LEU A 881 -0.39 21.60 49.78
N MET A 882 0.51 21.45 48.82
CA MET A 882 1.94 21.56 49.02
C MET A 882 2.43 22.89 48.48
N ALA A 883 3.38 23.53 49.15
CA ALA A 883 4.21 24.58 48.56
C ALA A 883 5.67 24.16 48.59
N GLN A 884 6.40 24.36 47.50
CA GLN A 884 7.80 23.97 47.38
C GLN A 884 8.67 25.03 46.72
N ARG A 885 9.94 25.05 47.13
CA ARG A 885 11.04 25.78 46.47
C ARG A 885 12.30 24.91 46.44
N LEU A 886 13.19 25.18 45.49
CA LEU A 886 14.49 24.49 45.39
C LEU A 886 15.59 25.38 45.96
N VAL A 887 16.37 24.83 46.88
CA VAL A 887 17.60 25.44 47.40
C VAL A 887 18.81 24.67 46.90
N ARG A 888 19.92 25.37 46.68
CA ARG A 888 21.19 24.74 46.28
C ARG A 888 21.72 23.83 47.38
N LYS A 889 22.17 22.63 46.99
CA LYS A 889 22.80 21.68 47.91
C LYS A 889 24.28 22.00 48.05
N LEU A 890 24.78 22.03 49.28
CA LEU A 890 26.20 22.23 49.54
C LEU A 890 27.02 21.09 48.94
N CYS A 891 28.13 21.44 48.29
CA CYS A 891 29.10 20.45 47.82
C CYS A 891 29.78 19.76 49.01
N ASP A 892 30.30 18.54 48.81
CA ASP A 892 31.06 17.82 49.84
C ASP A 892 32.32 18.58 50.31
N CYS A 893 32.77 19.59 49.55
CA CYS A 893 33.85 20.48 49.98
C CYS A 893 33.45 21.50 51.06
N LYS A 894 32.18 21.48 51.52
CA LYS A 894 31.62 22.38 52.53
C LYS A 894 32.49 22.49 53.78
N LYS A 895 32.50 23.69 54.36
CA LYS A 895 33.27 23.99 55.59
C LYS A 895 32.32 24.26 56.75
N GLN A 896 32.61 23.66 57.91
CA GLN A 896 31.83 23.87 59.12
C GLN A 896 32.25 25.17 59.82
N ARG A 897 31.27 25.93 60.32
CA ARG A 897 31.48 27.10 61.19
C ARG A 897 30.49 27.13 62.36
N PRO A 898 30.86 27.74 63.49
CA PRO A 898 29.91 28.00 64.57
C PRO A 898 28.89 29.07 64.17
N LEU A 899 27.67 28.96 64.72
CA LEU A 899 26.64 30.00 64.62
C LEU A 899 26.98 31.19 65.52
N ASN A 900 26.72 32.41 65.04
CA ASN A 900 26.79 33.61 65.88
C ASN A 900 25.52 33.73 66.75
N GLU A 901 25.55 34.57 67.79
CA GLU A 901 24.43 34.66 68.76
C GLU A 901 23.13 35.16 68.13
N ASP A 902 23.20 36.07 67.15
CA ASP A 902 22.02 36.58 66.45
C ASP A 902 21.35 35.49 65.59
N GLU A 903 22.15 34.69 64.88
CA GLU A 903 21.69 33.54 64.09
C GLU A 903 21.03 32.50 65.01
N LYS A 904 21.62 32.20 66.18
CA LYS A 904 21.02 31.26 67.14
C LYS A 904 19.67 31.73 67.63
N VAL A 905 19.55 32.99 68.03
CA VAL A 905 18.29 33.57 68.53
C VAL A 905 17.23 33.56 67.44
N SER A 906 17.59 33.95 66.22
CA SER A 906 16.68 33.96 65.07
C SER A 906 16.18 32.56 64.71
N MET A 907 17.08 31.58 64.58
CA MET A 907 16.72 30.20 64.27
C MET A 907 15.85 29.58 65.35
N LYS A 908 16.22 29.80 66.63
CA LYS A 908 15.45 29.27 67.76
C LYS A 908 14.03 29.82 67.80
N LYS A 909 13.84 31.13 67.53
CA LYS A 909 12.50 31.73 67.47
C LYS A 909 11.58 31.05 66.45
N VAL A 910 12.13 30.66 65.29
CA VAL A 910 11.35 29.99 64.23
C VAL A 910 11.13 28.52 64.58
N LEU A 911 12.15 27.81 65.06
CA LEU A 911 12.06 26.37 65.37
C LEU A 911 11.22 26.08 66.63
N ASP A 912 11.15 27.01 67.59
CA ASP A 912 10.28 26.89 68.78
C ASP A 912 8.78 26.97 68.43
N SER A 913 8.42 27.45 67.23
CA SER A 913 7.03 27.48 66.73
C SER A 913 6.56 26.15 66.11
N LEU A 914 7.43 25.15 66.09
CA LEU A 914 7.17 23.85 65.49
C LEU A 914 6.34 22.98 66.45
N SER A 915 5.18 22.51 66.00
CA SER A 915 4.25 21.72 66.84
C SER A 915 4.81 20.33 67.14
N ASP A 916 4.60 19.82 68.36
CA ASP A 916 4.96 18.44 68.74
C ASP A 916 4.31 17.39 67.84
N LYS A 917 3.12 17.70 67.27
CA LYS A 917 2.41 16.83 66.32
C LYS A 917 3.15 16.64 65.00
N SER A 918 4.13 17.48 64.69
CA SER A 918 4.92 17.35 63.46
C SER A 918 5.80 16.10 63.43
N GLY A 919 6.19 15.56 64.59
CA GLY A 919 7.08 14.40 64.68
C GLY A 919 8.52 14.67 64.23
N VAL A 920 8.98 15.92 64.23
CA VAL A 920 10.35 16.30 63.86
C VAL A 920 11.21 16.50 65.11
N THR A 921 12.42 15.92 65.11
CA THR A 921 13.43 16.19 66.14
C THR A 921 14.34 17.34 65.68
N ILE A 922 14.45 18.38 66.49
CA ILE A 922 15.31 19.54 66.19
C ILE A 922 16.78 19.19 66.45
N PRO A 923 17.69 19.30 65.46
CA PRO A 923 19.13 19.09 65.65
C PRO A 923 19.79 20.15 66.56
N SER A 924 21.01 19.88 67.04
CA SER A 924 21.76 20.83 67.87
C SER A 924 22.07 22.14 67.14
N ILE A 925 21.65 23.27 67.70
CA ILE A 925 21.86 24.63 67.15
C ILE A 925 23.23 25.16 67.59
N GLU A 926 24.31 24.54 67.12
CA GLU A 926 25.69 24.94 67.44
C GLU A 926 26.50 25.35 66.21
N ASN A 927 26.45 24.53 65.16
CA ASN A 927 27.29 24.68 63.97
C ASN A 927 26.46 24.58 62.68
N VAL A 928 26.90 25.29 61.65
CA VAL A 928 26.35 25.26 60.29
C VAL A 928 27.46 25.07 59.25
N TYR A 929 27.09 24.84 58.00
CA TYR A 929 28.01 24.64 56.89
C TYR A 929 27.94 25.77 55.85
N GLU A 930 29.08 26.12 55.28
CA GLU A 930 29.24 27.15 54.25
C GLU A 930 29.88 26.61 52.96
N PRO A 931 29.62 27.25 51.80
CA PRO A 931 30.24 26.90 50.53
C PRO A 931 31.74 27.20 50.52
N ASN A 932 32.58 26.27 50.04
CA ASN A 932 34.04 26.43 49.97
C ASN A 932 34.58 26.50 48.52
N GLY A 933 33.96 25.79 47.57
CA GLY A 933 34.40 25.71 46.17
C GLY A 933 35.51 24.68 45.92
N CYS A 934 35.35 23.82 44.91
CA CYS A 934 36.36 22.88 44.43
C CYS A 934 36.14 22.58 42.93
N GLU A 935 37.08 21.91 42.26
CA GLU A 935 36.97 21.55 40.84
C GLU A 935 35.68 20.76 40.53
N LYS A 936 35.25 19.85 41.41
CA LYS A 936 34.03 19.03 41.22
C LYS A 936 32.73 19.85 41.18
N CYS A 937 32.75 21.07 41.68
CA CYS A 937 31.62 22.02 41.67
C CYS A 937 31.98 23.32 40.95
N ASN A 938 32.99 23.30 40.07
CA ASN A 938 33.45 24.47 39.32
C ASN A 938 33.77 25.70 40.19
N HIS A 939 34.31 25.47 41.39
CA HIS A 939 34.63 26.49 42.39
C HIS A 939 33.43 27.30 42.95
N ILE A 940 32.19 26.86 42.70
CA ILE A 940 30.97 27.56 43.15
C ILE A 940 30.60 27.22 44.62
N GLY A 941 30.98 26.04 45.12
CA GLY A 941 30.70 25.57 46.48
C GLY A 941 29.34 24.85 46.65
N TYR A 942 28.54 24.80 45.60
CA TYR A 942 27.26 24.09 45.55
C TYR A 942 27.25 23.06 44.42
N LYS A 943 26.55 21.94 44.62
CA LYS A 943 26.37 20.91 43.59
C LYS A 943 25.01 20.24 43.77
N GLY A 944 24.12 20.43 42.79
CA GLY A 944 22.75 19.94 42.84
C GLY A 944 21.80 20.83 43.65
N ARG A 945 20.56 20.37 43.82
CA ARG A 945 19.46 21.08 44.50
C ARG A 945 18.71 20.12 45.43
N THR A 946 18.10 20.65 46.49
CA THR A 946 17.21 19.93 47.42
C THR A 946 15.92 20.73 47.60
N THR A 947 14.81 20.07 47.91
CA THR A 947 13.47 20.72 48.01
C THR A 947 13.20 21.17 49.43
N ILE A 948 12.84 22.44 49.64
CA ILE A 948 12.19 22.86 50.89
C ILE A 948 10.69 22.93 50.63
N SER A 949 9.91 22.42 51.58
CA SER A 949 8.47 22.23 51.36
C SER A 949 7.64 22.40 52.61
N GLU A 950 6.38 22.74 52.41
CA GLU A 950 5.34 22.69 53.43
C GLU A 950 4.11 21.97 52.86
N VAL A 951 3.41 21.22 53.72
CA VAL A 951 2.24 20.41 53.34
C VAL A 951 1.09 20.75 54.27
N PHE A 952 0.10 21.44 53.73
CA PHE A 952 -1.14 21.84 54.36
C PHE A 952 -2.22 20.79 54.09
N VAL A 953 -2.68 20.09 55.12
CA VAL A 953 -3.74 19.08 55.02
C VAL A 953 -5.07 19.72 55.42
N VAL A 954 -6.11 19.50 54.63
CA VAL A 954 -7.46 19.95 54.93
C VAL A 954 -8.13 18.88 55.80
N ASP A 955 -8.09 19.08 57.11
CA ASP A 955 -8.84 18.29 58.08
C ASP A 955 -10.17 18.98 58.43
N ARG A 956 -10.98 18.32 59.26
CA ARG A 956 -12.31 18.82 59.64
C ARG A 956 -12.29 20.21 60.28
N ASP A 957 -11.28 20.55 61.08
CA ASP A 957 -11.17 21.88 61.69
C ASP A 957 -10.93 22.93 60.59
N ILE A 958 -10.06 22.61 59.63
CA ILE A 958 -9.75 23.45 58.48
C ILE A 958 -10.96 23.58 57.53
N GLU A 959 -11.71 22.50 57.28
CA GLU A 959 -12.94 22.52 56.46
C GLU A 959 -13.97 23.52 57.02
N GLU A 960 -14.20 23.48 58.34
CA GLU A 960 -15.11 24.39 59.03
C GLU A 960 -14.61 25.85 58.93
N MET A 961 -13.30 26.07 59.05
CA MET A 961 -12.71 27.40 58.89
C MET A 961 -12.79 27.95 57.46
N ILE A 962 -12.60 27.10 56.44
CA ILE A 962 -12.74 27.49 55.02
C ILE A 962 -14.20 27.89 54.76
N THR A 963 -15.16 27.10 55.25
CA THR A 963 -16.60 27.38 55.14
C THR A 963 -16.99 28.71 55.81
N GLN A 964 -16.31 29.07 56.90
CA GLN A 964 -16.51 30.34 57.61
C GLN A 964 -15.76 31.54 56.99
N GLY A 965 -14.98 31.32 55.92
CA GLY A 965 -14.22 32.39 55.27
C GLY A 965 -12.99 32.87 56.06
N ALA A 966 -12.33 31.96 56.78
CA ALA A 966 -11.09 32.27 57.48
C ALA A 966 -9.99 32.76 56.52
N SER A 967 -9.17 33.70 56.98
CA SER A 967 -8.03 34.21 56.22
C SER A 967 -6.90 33.18 56.08
N SER A 968 -6.04 33.34 55.08
CA SER A 968 -4.88 32.45 54.87
C SER A 968 -3.94 32.38 56.08
N ALA A 969 -3.80 33.47 56.84
CA ALA A 969 -3.00 33.49 58.07
C ALA A 969 -3.62 32.59 59.16
N GLN A 970 -4.93 32.70 59.38
CA GLN A 970 -5.63 31.88 60.38
C GLN A 970 -5.60 30.39 60.02
N LEU A 971 -5.78 30.08 58.73
CA LEU A 971 -5.66 28.70 58.22
C LEU A 971 -4.24 28.16 58.42
N LYS A 972 -3.22 28.95 58.12
CA LYS A 972 -1.81 28.58 58.31
C LYS A 972 -1.49 28.31 59.78
N ASP A 973 -1.89 29.20 60.68
CA ASP A 973 -1.65 29.04 62.12
C ASP A 973 -2.28 27.75 62.65
N LYS A 974 -3.52 27.46 62.23
CA LYS A 974 -4.22 26.22 62.59
C LYS A 974 -3.55 24.98 62.01
N ALA A 975 -3.08 25.04 60.76
CA ALA A 975 -2.35 23.93 60.15
C ALA A 975 -1.02 23.65 60.86
N VAL A 976 -0.29 24.70 61.30
CA VAL A 976 0.94 24.56 62.10
C VAL A 976 0.61 23.92 63.46
N GLU A 977 -0.45 24.35 64.13
CA GLU A 977 -0.95 23.70 65.36
C GLU A 977 -1.22 22.20 65.13
N ASN A 978 -1.78 21.85 63.98
CA ASN A 978 -2.07 20.48 63.55
C ASN A 978 -0.85 19.72 63.00
N GLY A 979 0.36 20.30 63.07
CA GLY A 979 1.63 19.62 62.77
C GLY A 979 2.17 19.88 61.37
N MET A 980 1.70 20.90 60.64
CA MET A 980 2.34 21.39 59.41
C MET A 980 3.73 21.97 59.72
N ILE A 981 4.71 21.62 58.89
CA ILE A 981 6.05 22.20 58.92
C ILE A 981 6.09 23.27 57.82
N THR A 982 6.40 24.51 58.19
CA THR A 982 6.50 25.61 57.23
C THR A 982 7.77 25.52 56.40
N MET A 983 7.78 26.15 55.23
CA MET A 983 8.94 26.14 54.33
C MET A 983 10.21 26.73 55.00
N GLN A 984 10.03 27.75 55.85
CA GLN A 984 11.11 28.36 56.63
C GLN A 984 11.68 27.38 57.67
N GLN A 985 10.81 26.68 58.40
CA GLN A 985 11.24 25.66 59.37
C GLN A 985 11.99 24.51 58.67
N ASP A 986 11.48 23.99 57.54
CA ASP A 986 12.13 22.92 56.78
C ASP A 986 13.51 23.35 56.24
N GLY A 987 13.61 24.58 55.75
CA GLY A 987 14.88 25.17 55.31
C GLY A 987 15.91 25.27 56.44
N LEU A 988 15.53 25.79 57.61
CA LEU A 988 16.43 25.90 58.76
C LEU A 988 16.88 24.53 59.30
N LEU A 989 15.99 23.53 59.31
CA LEU A 989 16.37 22.17 59.69
C LEU A 989 17.44 21.59 58.73
N LYS A 990 17.31 21.84 57.43
CA LYS A 990 18.29 21.41 56.42
C LYS A 990 19.63 22.12 56.52
N VAL A 991 19.64 23.37 57.00
CA VAL A 991 20.87 24.10 57.31
C VAL A 991 21.61 23.42 58.46
N LEU A 992 20.90 23.03 59.52
CA LEU A 992 21.47 22.29 60.65
C LEU A 992 21.95 20.88 60.27
N GLU A 993 21.25 20.23 59.33
CA GLU A 993 21.64 18.93 58.76
C GLU A 993 22.81 19.05 57.77
N GLY A 994 23.23 20.28 57.43
CA GLY A 994 24.33 20.56 56.52
C GLY A 994 24.04 20.23 55.06
N GLU A 995 22.77 20.19 54.65
CA GLU A 995 22.36 20.00 53.26
C GLU A 995 22.48 21.29 52.43
N THR A 996 22.17 22.43 53.03
CA THR A 996 22.21 23.76 52.40
C THR A 996 22.80 24.80 53.37
N SER A 997 22.97 26.03 52.91
CA SER A 997 23.50 27.15 53.71
C SER A 997 22.39 28.09 54.18
N LEU A 998 22.64 28.82 55.27
CA LEU A 998 21.68 29.81 55.79
C LEU A 998 21.37 30.91 54.76
N GLU A 999 22.40 31.43 54.11
CA GLU A 999 22.29 32.43 53.03
C GLU A 999 21.37 31.96 51.89
N GLU A 1000 21.44 30.67 51.54
CA GLU A 1000 20.60 30.12 50.48
C GLU A 1000 19.13 30.01 50.89
N VAL A 1001 18.85 29.68 52.15
CA VAL A 1001 17.46 29.65 52.67
C VAL A 1001 16.89 31.06 52.72
N GLU A 1002 17.64 32.04 53.22
CA GLU A 1002 17.21 33.45 53.27
C GLU A 1002 17.00 34.06 51.88
N ARG A 1003 17.76 33.62 50.87
CA ARG A 1003 17.55 34.01 49.47
C ARG A 1003 16.23 33.49 48.91
N VAL A 1004 15.74 32.37 49.42
CA VAL A 1004 14.65 31.59 48.82
C VAL A 1004 13.37 31.62 49.64
N VAL A 1005 13.35 31.93 50.94
CA VAL A 1005 12.12 31.89 51.78
C VAL A 1005 11.68 33.26 52.22
#